data_AF-A0A1X1H4R7-F1
#
_entry.id   AF-A0A1X1H4R7-F1
#
_cell.length_a   1.000
_cell.length_b   1.000
_cell.length_c   1.000
_cell.angle_alpha   90.00
_cell.angle_beta   90.00
_cell.angle_gamma   90.00
#
_symmetry.space_group_name_H-M   'P 1'
#
loop_
_entity.id
_entity.type
_entity.pdbx_description
1 polymer ?
#
loop_
_entity_poly.entity_id
_entity_poly.type
_entity_poly.pdbx_seq_one_letter_code
_entity_poly.pdbx_strand_id
1 'polypeptide(L)'
;MMNARNDRYVVVDLEATSTGSKAKIIQVGIVVIENGEIIDQYATDVNPHEPLDSHIKELTGLTDQRLAAAPEFSQVAGKIFELVKDGIFVAHNVQFDANLLAEFLFFEGYELRTPRVDTVELAQVLYPQFEKYNLGILCQELGIELEHAHTALSDAQATAELLLYMRQKLFELPKGLLESLLNLADNLLYESYLLIEEVYQQQSLLSSPDLMELHGLFLRKESKALVPRKLSKDFAKNISLLGLEERPQQLDFAEKVEHLLEEHQTSFIQAQTGLGKTYGYLLPALNLESQAGILVSVPTKILQNQIMQEEGRRLKEVFHMEIHSLKGPQNYLKLDAFHQVLHRPESNRLFTRFKMQLLIWLTETETGDLDEIGQLYRYQHFLPELVHDGKLSKKSLFATEDFWKRGQEKAKTSRVLLTNHAYLVTRLEDNPEFVDNRLVILDEAQKMLLALENLAQQAYRLEDLVTQLEKSLESEEDLVQKRLLESISFECRYLMEYYQSGLTNGKWLDSLEELRQHFSELALPEYREIANFFTSDREFWLATAEKSSKDVLICSSKKGRFILADLLPEDCRLLGVSATLEISNRVSLADLLGFPDAPLVRLDVAKQEQQEVFLVNDFPLVTEVSPVDYASEVASVIRSLQAFQEPLLVLFTSKEMLLAVSDLFDQPHLAQYKNGEPSQLKKRFEKGERQILLGTGSFWEGVDFSTHPCVIQVIPRLPFQNPQEPLTKKLNQELRQEGKNPFYDYQLPMAIIRLKQALGRTVRRSDQGSVAVILDSRAVSKRYGKQIAQALSKERAVQVLSREQLEPAVADFLQSRRNRMKEKSQKEKR
;
A
#
# COMPACT_ATOMS: atom_id res chain seq x y z
N MET A 1 23.81 -34.60 34.09
CA MET A 1 23.97 -33.28 34.75
C MET A 1 24.08 -32.27 33.64
N MET A 2 22.96 -31.68 33.23
CA MET A 2 22.94 -30.57 32.26
C MET A 2 23.46 -29.35 33.00
N ASN A 3 24.59 -28.78 32.55
CA ASN A 3 25.06 -27.50 33.07
C ASN A 3 23.94 -26.49 32.85
N ALA A 4 23.41 -25.89 33.93
CA ALA A 4 22.60 -24.70 33.84
C ALA A 4 23.42 -23.66 33.07
N ARG A 5 23.00 -23.34 31.85
CA ARG A 5 23.57 -22.19 31.12
C ARG A 5 23.26 -20.96 31.96
N ASN A 6 24.26 -20.12 32.20
CA ASN A 6 24.04 -18.83 32.84
C ASN A 6 23.25 -17.94 31.86
N ASP A 7 22.08 -17.48 32.28
CA ASP A 7 21.24 -16.50 31.57
C ASP A 7 21.87 -15.10 31.65
N ARG A 8 23.08 -14.97 31.10
CA ARG A 8 23.88 -13.74 31.12
C ARG A 8 23.95 -13.15 29.71
N TYR A 9 23.19 -12.10 29.48
CA TYR A 9 23.22 -11.33 28.23
C TYR A 9 24.02 -10.06 28.42
N VAL A 10 24.89 -9.75 27.45
CA VAL A 10 25.71 -8.55 27.44
C VAL A 10 25.33 -7.77 26.19
N VAL A 11 24.50 -6.75 26.40
CA VAL A 11 23.99 -5.89 25.34
C VAL A 11 25.01 -4.81 25.07
N VAL A 12 25.43 -4.67 23.82
CA VAL A 12 26.49 -3.76 23.42
C VAL A 12 26.01 -2.92 22.25
N ASP A 13 26.31 -1.64 22.32
CA ASP A 13 26.15 -0.70 21.22
C ASP A 13 27.42 0.14 21.08
N LEU A 14 27.83 0.43 19.85
CA LEU A 14 29.05 1.15 19.54
C LEU A 14 28.77 2.33 18.61
N GLU A 15 29.32 3.48 18.97
CA GLU A 15 29.47 4.58 18.01
C GLU A 15 30.84 4.51 17.34
N ALA A 16 30.88 4.81 16.05
CA ALA A 16 32.10 4.71 15.25
C ALA A 16 32.33 5.91 14.31
N THR A 17 33.57 6.10 13.87
CA THR A 17 33.94 7.18 12.92
C THR A 17 33.30 7.01 11.54
N SER A 18 32.94 5.78 11.15
CA SER A 18 32.22 5.45 9.91
C SER A 18 31.60 4.05 10.00
N THR A 19 30.89 3.63 8.94
CA THR A 19 30.34 2.26 8.82
C THR A 19 31.21 1.31 8.00
N GLY A 20 32.44 1.71 7.64
CA GLY A 20 33.35 0.94 6.78
C GLY A 20 34.36 0.08 7.54
N SER A 21 35.17 -0.70 6.82
CA SER A 21 36.23 -1.55 7.41
C SER A 21 37.39 -0.78 8.04
N LYS A 22 37.37 0.55 7.99
CA LYS A 22 38.35 1.44 8.66
C LYS A 22 37.73 2.18 9.85
N ALA A 23 36.52 1.81 10.24
CA ALA A 23 35.82 2.42 11.36
C ALA A 23 36.65 2.30 12.64
N LYS A 24 36.68 3.37 13.43
CA LYS A 24 37.24 3.36 14.79
C LYS A 24 36.12 3.57 15.79
N ILE A 25 36.19 2.84 16.91
CA ILE A 25 35.27 2.98 18.03
C ILE A 25 35.50 4.36 18.68
N ILE A 26 34.42 5.11 18.88
CA ILE A 26 34.44 6.43 19.54
C ILE A 26 33.62 6.47 20.83
N GLN A 27 32.65 5.56 20.95
CA GLN A 27 31.92 5.33 22.20
C GLN A 27 31.54 3.87 22.31
N VAL A 28 31.52 3.36 23.53
CA VAL A 28 31.09 2.01 23.88
C VAL A 28 30.01 2.12 24.95
N GLY A 29 28.84 1.52 24.70
CA GLY A 29 27.79 1.30 25.68
C GLY A 29 27.60 -0.20 25.92
N ILE A 30 27.57 -0.61 27.19
CA ILE A 30 27.36 -2.00 27.59
C ILE A 30 26.33 -2.05 28.71
N VAL A 31 25.37 -2.97 28.59
CA VAL A 31 24.39 -3.28 29.62
C VAL A 31 24.42 -4.79 29.87
N VAL A 32 24.57 -5.19 31.13
CA VAL A 32 24.62 -6.60 31.53
C VAL A 32 23.30 -6.99 32.15
N ILE A 33 22.68 -8.02 31.59
CA ILE A 33 21.46 -8.63 32.09
C ILE A 33 21.82 -10.01 32.65
N GLU A 34 21.43 -10.28 33.90
CA GLU A 34 21.52 -11.60 34.52
C GLU A 34 20.17 -11.99 35.12
N ASN A 35 19.71 -13.20 34.84
CA ASN A 35 18.43 -13.72 35.34
C ASN A 35 17.21 -12.83 35.01
N GLY A 36 17.29 -12.06 33.92
CA GLY A 36 16.22 -11.15 33.49
C GLY A 36 16.23 -9.76 34.12
N GLU A 37 17.24 -9.43 34.93
CA GLU A 37 17.40 -8.10 35.53
C GLU A 37 18.68 -7.43 35.00
N ILE A 38 18.64 -6.12 34.79
CA ILE A 38 19.83 -5.32 34.47
C ILE A 38 20.64 -5.18 35.76
N ILE A 39 21.84 -5.75 35.78
CA ILE A 39 22.69 -5.80 36.98
C ILE A 39 23.91 -4.88 36.91
N ASP A 40 24.35 -4.48 35.71
CA ASP A 40 25.51 -3.63 35.51
C ASP A 40 25.39 -2.82 34.20
N GLN A 41 26.04 -1.67 34.17
CA GLN A 41 26.09 -0.77 33.03
C GLN A 41 27.49 -0.16 32.92
N TYR A 42 28.01 -0.07 31.70
CA TYR A 42 29.31 0.52 31.44
C TYR A 42 29.28 1.38 30.18
N ALA A 43 29.83 2.59 30.28
CA ALA A 43 30.01 3.48 29.15
C ALA A 43 31.40 4.10 29.16
N THR A 44 31.98 4.26 27.99
CA THR A 44 33.22 5.02 27.81
C THR A 44 33.27 5.66 26.43
N ASP A 45 33.81 6.87 26.37
CA ASP A 45 34.29 7.43 25.11
C ASP A 45 35.67 6.84 24.80
N VAL A 46 36.05 6.82 23.53
CA VAL A 46 37.34 6.30 23.05
C VAL A 46 37.95 7.31 22.09
N ASN A 47 39.24 7.59 22.24
CA ASN A 47 39.96 8.50 21.34
C ASN A 47 40.26 7.81 20.00
N PRO A 48 39.70 8.25 18.86
CA PRO A 48 39.97 7.65 17.56
C PRO A 48 41.30 8.11 16.94
N HIS A 49 42.00 9.06 17.57
CA HIS A 49 43.21 9.73 17.05
C HIS A 49 43.02 10.40 15.67
N GLU A 50 41.79 10.76 15.34
CA GLU A 50 41.43 11.48 14.10
C GLU A 50 40.22 12.39 14.35
N PRO A 51 40.09 13.51 13.62
CA PRO A 51 38.92 14.37 13.74
C PRO A 51 37.66 13.67 13.21
N LEU A 52 36.52 13.92 13.86
CA LEU A 52 35.23 13.42 13.39
C LEU A 52 34.71 14.23 12.20
N ASP A 53 34.05 13.54 11.28
CA ASP A 53 33.25 14.17 10.23
C ASP A 53 32.07 14.94 10.84
N SER A 54 31.68 16.04 10.20
CA SER A 54 30.63 16.94 10.69
C SER A 54 29.29 16.22 10.94
N HIS A 55 28.94 15.25 10.10
CA HIS A 55 27.72 14.46 10.24
C HIS A 55 27.71 13.59 11.51
N ILE A 56 28.84 12.99 11.88
CA ILE A 56 28.95 12.15 13.10
C ILE A 56 28.86 13.00 14.36
N LYS A 57 29.41 14.23 14.34
CA LYS A 57 29.26 15.19 15.45
C LYS A 57 27.80 15.59 15.67
N GLU A 58 27.07 15.82 14.58
CA GLU A 58 25.64 16.13 14.63
C GLU A 58 24.81 14.94 15.14
N LEU A 59 25.16 13.71 14.75
CA LEU A 59 24.44 12.50 15.14
C LEU A 59 24.65 12.16 16.63
N THR A 60 25.90 12.11 17.07
CA THR A 60 26.29 11.59 18.41
C THR A 60 26.41 12.68 19.48
N GLY A 61 26.46 13.95 19.08
CA GLY A 61 26.75 15.07 19.98
C GLY A 61 28.21 15.11 20.50
N LEU A 62 29.10 14.24 20.01
CA LEU A 62 30.51 14.19 20.42
C LEU A 62 31.33 15.31 19.75
N THR A 63 32.34 15.80 20.46
CA THR A 63 33.26 16.84 19.96
C THR A 63 34.69 16.31 19.90
N ASP A 64 35.49 16.82 18.95
CA ASP A 64 36.91 16.44 18.84
C ASP A 64 37.67 16.71 20.14
N GLN A 65 37.31 17.78 20.85
CA GLN A 65 37.93 18.13 22.13
C GLN A 65 37.63 17.10 23.23
N ARG A 66 36.39 16.58 23.28
CA ARG A 66 35.97 15.55 24.22
C ARG A 66 36.69 14.22 23.93
N LEU A 67 36.72 13.81 22.66
CA LEU A 67 37.36 12.56 22.27
C LEU A 67 38.89 12.61 22.37
N ALA A 68 39.52 13.77 22.16
CA ALA A 68 40.95 13.92 22.39
C ALA A 68 41.37 13.72 23.86
N ALA A 69 40.44 13.96 24.81
CA ALA A 69 40.64 13.72 26.23
C ALA A 69 40.17 12.33 26.71
N ALA A 70 39.52 11.56 25.84
CA ALA A 70 39.05 10.21 26.13
C ALA A 70 40.23 9.21 26.18
N PRO A 71 40.08 8.07 26.90
CA PRO A 71 41.10 7.03 26.92
C PRO A 71 41.32 6.42 25.53
N GLU A 72 42.50 5.84 25.33
CA GLU A 72 42.78 4.97 24.19
C GLU A 72 42.04 3.63 24.37
N PHE A 73 41.69 2.96 23.26
CA PHE A 73 41.00 1.67 23.34
C PHE A 73 41.79 0.64 24.18
N SER A 74 43.11 0.60 24.03
CA SER A 74 44.04 -0.25 24.80
C SER A 74 43.87 -0.12 26.33
N GLN A 75 43.50 1.08 26.81
CA GLN A 75 43.32 1.36 28.24
C GLN A 75 42.00 0.81 28.79
N VAL A 76 40.99 0.64 27.94
CA VAL A 76 39.65 0.16 28.32
C VAL A 76 39.37 -1.28 27.87
N ALA A 77 40.16 -1.82 26.93
CA ALA A 77 39.98 -3.13 26.32
C ALA A 77 39.85 -4.27 27.34
N GLY A 78 40.73 -4.31 28.35
CA GLY A 78 40.68 -5.35 29.38
C GLY A 78 39.38 -5.34 30.19
N LYS A 79 38.88 -4.15 30.54
CA LYS A 79 37.60 -4.02 31.26
C LYS A 79 36.42 -4.44 30.38
N ILE A 80 36.41 -4.02 29.12
CA ILE A 80 35.36 -4.40 28.16
C ILE A 80 35.36 -5.92 27.96
N PHE A 81 36.54 -6.53 27.77
CA PHE A 81 36.64 -7.98 27.62
C PHE A 81 36.12 -8.74 28.84
N GLU A 82 36.48 -8.32 30.06
CA GLU A 82 35.98 -8.95 31.29
C GLU A 82 34.46 -8.89 31.42
N LEU A 83 33.83 -7.79 30.98
CA LEU A 83 32.37 -7.67 30.97
C LEU A 83 31.71 -8.61 29.96
N VAL A 84 32.32 -8.80 28.78
CA VAL A 84 31.68 -9.52 27.67
C VAL A 84 31.99 -11.03 27.68
N LYS A 85 33.21 -11.45 28.04
CA LYS A 85 33.76 -12.81 27.78
C LYS A 85 32.92 -14.00 28.21
N ASP A 86 32.13 -13.88 29.28
CA ASP A 86 31.33 -14.96 29.88
C ASP A 86 29.82 -14.78 29.62
N GLY A 87 29.43 -13.87 28.73
CA GLY A 87 28.03 -13.60 28.38
C GLY A 87 27.69 -13.88 26.91
N ILE A 88 26.39 -13.90 26.61
CA ILE A 88 25.86 -13.89 25.25
C ILE A 88 25.88 -12.44 24.75
N PHE A 89 26.60 -12.17 23.67
CA PHE A 89 26.70 -10.84 23.08
C PHE A 89 25.39 -10.51 22.35
N VAL A 90 24.77 -9.38 22.69
CA VAL A 90 23.51 -8.92 22.08
C VAL A 90 23.71 -7.54 21.50
N ALA A 91 23.20 -7.29 20.30
CA ALA A 91 23.15 -5.95 19.73
C ALA A 91 21.98 -5.80 18.76
N HIS A 92 21.68 -4.55 18.38
CA HIS A 92 20.67 -4.22 17.39
C HIS A 92 21.29 -4.10 16.00
N ASN A 93 21.42 -5.25 15.30
CA ASN A 93 22.28 -5.50 14.13
C ASN A 93 23.69 -5.97 14.51
N VAL A 94 23.76 -7.16 15.11
CA VAL A 94 24.96 -7.68 15.79
C VAL A 94 26.17 -7.90 14.89
N GLN A 95 25.97 -7.96 13.57
CA GLN A 95 27.06 -8.09 12.61
C GLN A 95 28.03 -6.91 12.65
N PHE A 96 27.56 -5.68 12.90
CA PHE A 96 28.44 -4.51 12.93
C PHE A 96 29.21 -4.46 14.25
N ASP A 97 28.50 -4.34 15.37
CA ASP A 97 29.09 -4.11 16.70
C ASP A 97 30.01 -5.24 17.14
N ALA A 98 29.57 -6.50 16.95
CA ALA A 98 30.37 -7.64 17.39
C ALA A 98 31.66 -7.79 16.60
N ASN A 99 31.64 -7.49 15.29
CA ASN A 99 32.84 -7.61 14.45
C ASN A 99 33.82 -6.47 14.74
N LEU A 100 33.33 -5.24 14.88
CA LEU A 100 34.17 -4.08 15.20
C LEU A 100 34.81 -4.24 16.58
N LEU A 101 34.05 -4.62 17.60
CA LEU A 101 34.61 -4.83 18.93
C LEU A 101 35.60 -6.01 18.96
N ALA A 102 35.27 -7.12 18.29
CA ALA A 102 36.17 -8.28 18.24
C ALA A 102 37.51 -7.95 17.59
N GLU A 103 37.53 -7.14 16.53
CA GLU A 103 38.76 -6.69 15.86
C GLU A 103 39.63 -5.85 16.79
N PHE A 104 39.05 -4.84 17.44
CA PHE A 104 39.78 -3.98 18.36
C PHE A 104 40.29 -4.74 19.59
N LEU A 105 39.48 -5.65 20.15
CA LEU A 105 39.92 -6.53 21.23
C LEU A 105 41.06 -7.46 20.80
N PHE A 106 41.01 -7.98 19.57
CA PHE A 106 42.06 -8.86 19.03
C PHE A 106 43.41 -8.17 18.92
N PHE A 107 43.45 -6.90 18.50
CA PHE A 107 44.70 -6.12 18.47
C PHE A 107 45.32 -5.90 19.85
N GLU A 108 44.50 -5.89 20.90
CA GLU A 108 44.93 -5.77 22.30
C GLU A 108 45.19 -7.14 22.96
N GLY A 109 45.11 -8.24 22.21
CA GLY A 109 45.42 -9.59 22.68
C GLY A 109 44.25 -10.36 23.29
N TYR A 110 43.01 -9.87 23.13
CA TYR A 110 41.79 -10.52 23.62
C TYR A 110 41.00 -11.15 22.47
N GLU A 111 40.52 -12.38 22.65
CA GLU A 111 39.75 -13.10 21.62
C GLU A 111 38.29 -13.28 22.05
N LEU A 112 37.36 -12.68 21.31
CA LEU A 112 35.93 -12.76 21.61
C LEU A 112 35.29 -13.98 20.94
N ARG A 113 34.95 -15.01 21.74
CA ARG A 113 34.31 -16.27 21.28
C ARG A 113 32.89 -16.47 21.79
N THR A 114 32.27 -15.39 22.26
CA THR A 114 30.93 -15.41 22.83
C THR A 114 29.87 -15.66 21.75
N PRO A 115 28.79 -16.39 22.05
CA PRO A 115 27.62 -16.46 21.18
C PRO A 115 27.04 -15.07 20.92
N ARG A 116 26.37 -14.89 19.79
CA ARG A 116 25.82 -13.61 19.33
C ARG A 116 24.32 -13.73 19.08
N VAL A 117 23.57 -12.74 19.54
CA VAL A 117 22.12 -12.62 19.35
C VAL A 117 21.82 -11.30 18.64
N ASP A 118 21.04 -11.38 17.58
CA ASP A 118 20.57 -10.24 16.81
C ASP A 118 19.13 -9.89 17.18
N THR A 119 18.91 -8.72 17.79
CA THR A 119 17.57 -8.30 18.20
C THR A 119 16.69 -7.88 17.03
N VAL A 120 17.25 -7.49 15.87
CA VAL A 120 16.48 -7.08 14.69
C VAL A 120 15.76 -8.29 14.11
N GLU A 121 16.45 -9.41 13.93
CA GLU A 121 15.83 -10.61 13.36
C GLU A 121 14.84 -11.27 14.31
N LEU A 122 15.14 -11.29 15.63
CA LEU A 122 14.18 -11.73 16.64
C LEU A 122 12.93 -10.84 16.64
N ALA A 123 13.09 -9.52 16.59
CA ALA A 123 11.95 -8.60 16.52
C ALA A 123 11.14 -8.82 15.24
N GLN A 124 11.78 -9.09 14.11
CA GLN A 124 11.09 -9.45 12.86
C GLN A 124 10.22 -10.70 13.01
N VAL A 125 10.68 -11.72 13.72
CA VAL A 125 9.89 -12.94 13.96
C VAL A 125 8.76 -12.68 14.95
N LEU A 126 9.06 -11.99 16.04
CA LEU A 126 8.15 -11.82 17.18
C LEU A 126 7.10 -10.72 16.98
N TYR A 127 7.35 -9.74 16.12
CA TYR A 127 6.43 -8.64 15.84
C TYR A 127 6.14 -8.51 14.34
N PRO A 128 5.57 -9.54 13.70
CA PRO A 128 5.42 -9.60 12.24
C PRO A 128 4.53 -8.48 11.67
N GLN A 129 3.72 -7.84 12.50
CA GLN A 129 2.84 -6.73 12.13
C GLN A 129 3.57 -5.40 11.89
N PHE A 130 4.81 -5.24 12.39
CA PHE A 130 5.55 -3.99 12.24
C PHE A 130 6.13 -3.81 10.83
N GLU A 131 6.06 -2.58 10.32
CA GLU A 131 6.62 -2.22 9.01
C GLU A 131 8.13 -1.96 9.04
N LYS A 132 8.67 -1.60 10.20
CA LYS A 132 10.09 -1.21 10.39
C LYS A 132 10.60 -1.71 11.73
N TYR A 133 11.89 -2.02 11.76
CA TYR A 133 12.56 -2.67 12.90
C TYR A 133 13.85 -1.93 13.28
N ASN A 134 13.89 -0.61 13.10
CA ASN A 134 14.96 0.17 13.72
C ASN A 134 14.61 0.42 15.19
N LEU A 135 15.62 0.54 16.03
CA LEU A 135 15.48 0.62 17.48
C LEU A 135 14.49 1.70 17.91
N GLY A 136 14.62 2.92 17.38
CA GLY A 136 13.73 4.03 17.71
C GLY A 136 12.25 3.76 17.44
N ILE A 137 11.93 3.15 16.28
CA ILE A 137 10.55 2.78 15.95
C ILE A 137 10.06 1.63 16.82
N LEU A 138 10.89 0.60 17.07
CA LEU A 138 10.50 -0.50 17.94
C LEU A 138 10.19 -0.01 19.35
N CYS A 139 11.02 0.89 19.89
CA CYS A 139 10.79 1.47 21.19
C CYS A 139 9.49 2.29 21.23
N GLN A 140 9.22 3.08 20.19
CA GLN A 140 7.96 3.82 20.08
C GLN A 140 6.74 2.89 20.05
N GLU A 141 6.77 1.83 19.24
CA GLU A 141 5.64 0.89 19.09
C GLU A 141 5.41 0.04 20.35
N LEU A 142 6.48 -0.29 21.08
CA LEU A 142 6.42 -1.10 22.30
C LEU A 142 6.31 -0.28 23.59
N GLY A 143 6.37 1.05 23.49
CA GLY A 143 6.30 1.96 24.64
C GLY A 143 7.55 1.94 25.54
N ILE A 144 8.72 1.68 24.96
CA ILE A 144 10.03 1.70 25.64
C ILE A 144 10.55 3.15 25.62
N GLU A 145 10.97 3.66 26.78
CA GLU A 145 11.46 5.04 26.90
C GLU A 145 12.86 5.18 26.29
N LEU A 146 13.05 6.19 25.43
CA LEU A 146 14.33 6.54 24.81
C LEU A 146 14.71 7.96 25.25
N GLU A 147 15.34 8.09 26.41
CA GLU A 147 15.91 9.35 26.87
C GLU A 147 17.28 9.58 26.21
N HIS A 148 17.41 10.61 25.38
CA HIS A 148 18.65 10.93 24.63
C HIS A 148 19.11 9.86 23.64
N ALA A 149 18.28 9.60 22.61
CA ALA A 149 18.69 8.82 21.43
C ALA A 149 20.05 9.28 20.91
N HIS A 150 20.91 8.32 20.52
CA HIS A 150 22.25 8.52 19.93
C HIS A 150 23.43 8.67 20.91
N THR A 151 23.30 8.14 22.13
CA THR A 151 24.48 7.75 22.92
C THR A 151 24.53 6.23 22.99
N ALA A 152 25.74 5.67 22.90
CA ALA A 152 25.91 4.22 22.87
C ALA A 152 25.30 3.53 24.11
N LEU A 153 25.37 4.18 25.29
CA LEU A 153 24.74 3.62 26.50
C LEU A 153 23.21 3.65 26.43
N SER A 154 22.62 4.75 25.97
CA SER A 154 21.15 4.84 25.82
C SER A 154 20.64 3.80 24.83
N ASP A 155 21.31 3.64 23.69
CA ASP A 155 20.89 2.69 22.66
C ASP A 155 21.12 1.23 23.11
N ALA A 156 22.19 0.95 23.86
CA ALA A 156 22.40 -0.34 24.54
C ALA A 156 21.31 -0.62 25.59
N GLN A 157 20.90 0.38 26.37
CA GLN A 157 19.82 0.23 27.36
C GLN A 157 18.47 -0.02 26.69
N ALA A 158 18.11 0.75 25.67
CA ALA A 158 16.89 0.53 24.90
C ALA A 158 16.88 -0.86 24.23
N THR A 159 18.04 -1.32 23.74
CA THR A 159 18.19 -2.68 23.20
C THR A 159 18.05 -3.76 24.28
N ALA A 160 18.52 -3.50 25.50
CA ALA A 160 18.36 -4.38 26.65
C ALA A 160 16.90 -4.51 27.06
N GLU A 161 16.18 -3.40 27.15
CA GLU A 161 14.75 -3.38 27.43
C GLU A 161 13.97 -4.10 26.31
N LEU A 162 14.31 -3.85 25.04
CA LEU A 162 13.72 -4.57 23.90
C LEU A 162 13.93 -6.10 24.00
N LEU A 163 15.12 -6.55 24.38
CA LEU A 163 15.41 -7.97 24.60
C LEU A 163 14.51 -8.56 25.71
N LEU A 164 14.35 -7.85 26.82
CA LEU A 164 13.48 -8.27 27.92
C LEU A 164 12.00 -8.33 27.50
N TYR A 165 11.52 -7.38 26.71
CA TYR A 165 10.17 -7.40 26.13
C TYR A 165 9.97 -8.62 25.21
N MET A 166 10.93 -8.92 24.33
CA MET A 166 10.90 -10.12 23.48
C MET A 166 10.90 -11.41 24.31
N ARG A 167 11.71 -11.45 25.37
CA ARG A 167 11.78 -12.57 26.32
C ARG A 167 10.44 -12.77 27.02
N GLN A 168 9.82 -11.70 27.52
CA GLN A 168 8.49 -11.76 28.14
C GLN A 168 7.44 -12.29 27.16
N LYS A 169 7.43 -11.78 25.92
CA LYS A 169 6.50 -12.26 24.88
C LYS A 169 6.67 -13.75 24.62
N LEU A 170 7.90 -14.26 24.53
CA LEU A 170 8.17 -15.69 24.37
C LEU A 170 7.61 -16.52 25.55
N PHE A 171 7.68 -16.00 26.79
CA PHE A 171 7.08 -16.66 27.97
C PHE A 171 5.55 -16.68 27.95
N GLU A 172 4.89 -15.88 27.11
CA GLU A 172 3.43 -15.93 26.92
C GLU A 172 3.03 -17.00 25.89
N LEU A 173 3.99 -17.53 25.12
CA LEU A 173 3.72 -18.52 24.07
C LEU A 173 3.62 -19.95 24.62
N PRO A 174 2.75 -20.80 24.04
CA PRO A 174 2.68 -22.21 24.37
C PRO A 174 4.01 -22.94 24.12
N LYS A 175 4.35 -23.89 25.00
CA LYS A 175 5.61 -24.64 24.89
C LYS A 175 5.80 -25.37 23.55
N GLY A 176 4.72 -25.94 22.99
CA GLY A 176 4.78 -26.61 21.67
C GLY A 176 5.01 -25.65 20.50
N LEU A 177 4.63 -24.37 20.64
CA LEU A 177 4.96 -23.34 19.66
C LEU A 177 6.46 -23.00 19.73
N LEU A 178 7.02 -22.85 20.94
CA LEU A 178 8.46 -22.63 21.12
C LEU A 178 9.29 -23.78 20.53
N GLU A 179 8.84 -25.03 20.71
CA GLU A 179 9.46 -26.20 20.07
C GLU A 179 9.43 -26.12 18.55
N SER A 180 8.28 -25.71 17.98
CA SER A 180 8.14 -25.52 16.53
C SER A 180 9.06 -24.41 16.00
N LEU A 181 9.22 -23.32 16.75
CA LEU A 181 10.17 -22.25 16.41
C LEU A 181 11.62 -22.74 16.46
N LEU A 182 12.00 -23.52 17.48
CA LEU A 182 13.35 -24.08 17.61
C LEU A 182 13.72 -24.98 16.43
N ASN A 183 12.78 -25.78 15.92
CA ASN A 183 13.00 -26.62 14.72
C ASN A 183 13.32 -25.81 13.46
N LEU A 184 13.00 -24.51 13.44
CA LEU A 184 13.27 -23.58 12.34
C LEU A 184 14.43 -22.63 12.64
N ALA A 185 14.85 -22.52 13.90
CA ALA A 185 15.68 -21.43 14.42
C ALA A 185 17.15 -21.47 13.96
N ASP A 186 17.64 -22.61 13.45
CA ASP A 186 18.97 -22.71 12.81
C ASP A 186 19.15 -21.76 11.61
N ASN A 187 18.04 -21.22 11.10
CA ASN A 187 18.03 -20.24 10.02
C ASN A 187 18.06 -18.78 10.52
N LEU A 188 18.15 -18.52 11.83
CA LEU A 188 18.38 -17.18 12.35
C LEU A 188 19.86 -16.79 12.23
N LEU A 189 20.17 -15.49 12.27
CA LEU A 189 21.52 -14.96 12.32
C LEU A 189 22.17 -15.43 13.62
N TYR A 190 23.40 -15.93 13.48
CA TYR A 190 24.25 -16.32 14.59
C TYR A 190 23.52 -17.30 15.53
N GLU A 191 23.63 -17.10 16.83
CA GLU A 191 23.00 -17.93 17.85
C GLU A 191 21.74 -17.25 18.42
N SER A 192 21.01 -16.47 17.61
CA SER A 192 19.78 -15.80 18.04
C SER A 192 18.70 -16.76 18.57
N TYR A 193 18.75 -18.04 18.16
CA TYR A 193 17.89 -19.10 18.69
C TYR A 193 18.03 -19.30 20.21
N LEU A 194 19.16 -18.89 20.82
CA LEU A 194 19.44 -19.07 22.25
C LEU A 194 18.37 -18.45 23.15
N LEU A 195 17.78 -17.30 22.76
CA LEU A 195 16.70 -16.69 23.53
C LEU A 195 15.44 -17.57 23.53
N ILE A 196 15.12 -18.19 22.40
CA ILE A 196 13.97 -19.11 22.28
C ILE A 196 14.25 -20.39 23.06
N GLU A 197 15.48 -20.90 22.99
CA GLU A 197 15.92 -22.11 23.70
C GLU A 197 15.88 -21.93 25.22
N GLU A 198 16.39 -20.79 25.71
CA GLU A 198 16.32 -20.40 27.13
C GLU A 198 14.88 -20.47 27.63
N VAL A 199 13.98 -19.73 26.96
CA VAL A 199 12.58 -19.67 27.36
C VAL A 199 11.94 -21.06 27.28
N TYR A 200 12.16 -21.84 26.21
CA TYR A 200 11.63 -23.20 26.08
C TYR A 200 12.03 -24.13 27.23
N GLN A 201 13.29 -24.05 27.70
CA GLN A 201 13.79 -24.85 28.81
C GLN A 201 13.14 -24.48 30.15
N GLN A 202 12.90 -23.18 30.36
CA GLN A 202 12.29 -22.65 31.59
C GLN A 202 10.75 -22.73 31.57
N GLN A 203 10.15 -22.80 30.39
CA GLN A 203 8.72 -22.77 30.21
C GLN A 203 8.05 -24.07 30.67
N SER A 204 6.97 -23.94 31.46
CA SER A 204 6.10 -25.06 31.84
C SER A 204 5.03 -25.31 30.77
N LEU A 205 4.31 -26.43 30.84
CA LEU A 205 3.16 -26.68 29.96
C LEU A 205 2.04 -25.67 30.27
N LEU A 206 2.09 -24.51 29.64
CA LEU A 206 1.05 -23.48 29.72
C LEU A 206 -0.11 -23.81 28.79
N SER A 207 -1.31 -23.81 29.34
CA SER A 207 -2.54 -23.67 28.55
C SER A 207 -2.90 -22.19 28.48
N SER A 208 -2.79 -21.58 27.30
CA SER A 208 -3.29 -20.23 27.09
C SER A 208 -4.81 -20.28 26.88
N PRO A 209 -5.62 -19.57 27.69
CA PRO A 209 -7.08 -19.58 27.55
C PRO A 209 -7.52 -19.01 26.19
N ASP A 210 -6.72 -18.13 25.60
CA ASP A 210 -7.03 -17.39 24.38
C ASP A 210 -6.52 -18.09 23.11
N LEU A 211 -5.72 -19.16 23.25
CA LEU A 211 -5.20 -19.93 22.12
C LEU A 211 -5.80 -21.34 22.06
N MET A 212 -5.83 -21.89 20.86
CA MET A 212 -6.20 -23.27 20.59
C MET A 212 -5.12 -23.94 19.76
N GLU A 213 -4.80 -25.18 20.12
CA GLU A 213 -3.84 -26.01 19.38
C GLU A 213 -4.61 -26.95 18.44
N LEU A 214 -4.28 -26.92 17.16
CA LEU A 214 -4.83 -27.78 16.12
C LEU A 214 -3.71 -28.28 15.21
N HIS A 215 -3.50 -29.60 15.19
CA HIS A 215 -2.52 -30.24 14.32
C HIS A 215 -1.11 -29.59 14.38
N GLY A 216 -0.68 -29.16 15.58
CA GLY A 216 0.61 -28.50 15.82
C GLY A 216 0.65 -27.01 15.48
N LEU A 217 -0.45 -26.41 15.02
CA LEU A 217 -0.61 -24.96 14.89
C LEU A 217 -1.32 -24.38 16.11
N PHE A 218 -0.94 -23.18 16.51
CA PHE A 218 -1.54 -22.45 17.63
C PHE A 218 -2.27 -21.23 17.08
N LEU A 219 -3.59 -21.21 17.22
CA LEU A 219 -4.46 -20.18 16.66
C LEU A 219 -5.10 -19.34 17.76
N ARG A 220 -5.25 -18.03 17.53
CA ARG A 220 -6.07 -17.15 18.37
C ARG A 220 -7.54 -17.56 18.31
N LYS A 221 -8.18 -17.66 19.48
CA LYS A 221 -9.63 -17.84 19.58
C LYS A 221 -10.35 -16.54 19.27
N GLU A 222 -11.47 -16.63 18.56
CA GLU A 222 -12.32 -15.46 18.28
C GLU A 222 -12.86 -14.85 19.59
N SER A 223 -12.75 -13.53 19.67
CA SER A 223 -13.33 -12.76 20.76
C SER A 223 -14.86 -12.81 20.71
N LYS A 224 -15.52 -12.88 21.88
CA LYS A 224 -16.98 -12.83 21.95
C LYS A 224 -17.46 -11.43 21.62
N ALA A 225 -18.34 -11.31 20.64
CA ALA A 225 -18.97 -10.03 20.30
C ALA A 225 -19.76 -9.48 21.50
N LEU A 226 -19.48 -8.23 21.86
CA LEU A 226 -20.22 -7.50 22.87
C LEU A 226 -21.58 -7.06 22.31
N VAL A 227 -22.57 -6.88 23.19
CA VAL A 227 -23.88 -6.37 22.78
C VAL A 227 -23.71 -4.92 22.29
N PRO A 228 -24.16 -4.59 21.06
CA PRO A 228 -24.09 -3.24 20.53
C PRO A 228 -24.83 -2.23 21.41
N ARG A 229 -24.21 -1.08 21.66
CA ARG A 229 -24.86 0.06 22.31
C ARG A 229 -25.71 0.82 21.31
N LYS A 230 -26.78 1.45 21.79
CA LYS A 230 -27.67 2.25 20.96
C LYS A 230 -27.03 3.61 20.64
N LEU A 231 -26.99 3.96 19.35
CA LEU A 231 -26.59 5.29 18.91
C LEU A 231 -27.62 6.35 19.35
N SER A 232 -27.16 7.58 19.59
CA SER A 232 -28.08 8.71 19.73
C SER A 232 -28.70 9.07 18.38
N LYS A 233 -29.93 9.58 18.39
CA LYS A 233 -30.52 10.22 17.21
C LYS A 233 -29.83 11.55 16.87
N ASP A 234 -29.15 12.15 17.83
CA ASP A 234 -28.38 13.37 17.64
C ASP A 234 -26.97 13.01 17.14
N PHE A 235 -26.66 13.42 15.90
CA PHE A 235 -25.37 13.18 15.27
C PHE A 235 -24.22 13.82 16.06
N ALA A 236 -24.39 15.07 16.53
CA ALA A 236 -23.37 15.82 17.27
C ALA A 236 -22.99 15.08 18.56
N LYS A 237 -24.01 14.57 19.27
CA LYS A 237 -23.79 13.75 20.46
C LYS A 237 -22.98 12.49 20.19
N ASN A 238 -23.20 11.81 19.06
CA ASN A 238 -22.42 10.63 18.69
C ASN A 238 -20.95 10.99 18.39
N ILE A 239 -20.70 12.12 17.70
CA ILE A 239 -19.35 12.63 17.44
C ILE A 239 -18.62 12.95 18.74
N SER A 240 -19.29 13.63 19.68
CA SER A 240 -18.73 13.92 21.01
C SER A 240 -18.40 12.64 21.80
N LEU A 241 -19.28 11.63 21.77
CA LEU A 241 -19.02 10.32 22.41
C LEU A 241 -17.82 9.57 21.81
N LEU A 242 -17.52 9.80 20.53
CA LEU A 242 -16.33 9.26 19.85
C LEU A 242 -15.05 10.05 20.17
N GLY A 243 -15.11 11.08 21.02
CA GLY A 243 -13.98 11.94 21.35
C GLY A 243 -13.52 12.80 20.17
N LEU A 244 -14.43 13.13 19.26
CA LEU A 244 -14.15 13.92 18.05
C LEU A 244 -14.70 15.34 18.17
N GLU A 245 -14.05 16.28 17.49
CA GLU A 245 -14.53 17.66 17.39
C GLU A 245 -15.69 17.78 16.40
N GLU A 246 -16.73 18.50 16.81
CA GLU A 246 -17.89 18.79 15.97
C GLU A 246 -17.55 19.79 14.86
N ARG A 247 -18.03 19.51 13.64
CA ARG A 247 -17.78 20.33 12.45
C ARG A 247 -19.10 20.65 11.76
N PRO A 248 -19.52 21.93 11.65
CA PRO A 248 -20.82 22.29 11.06
C PRO A 248 -21.08 21.71 9.67
N GLN A 249 -20.07 21.68 8.80
CA GLN A 249 -20.19 21.08 7.46
C GLN A 249 -20.41 19.56 7.48
N GLN A 250 -19.86 18.87 8.49
CA GLN A 250 -20.06 17.44 8.67
C GLN A 250 -21.48 17.14 9.16
N LEU A 251 -22.04 17.99 10.04
CA LEU A 251 -23.44 17.90 10.45
C LEU A 251 -24.39 18.10 9.27
N ASP A 252 -24.21 19.17 8.49
CA ASP A 252 -25.02 19.43 7.28
C ASP A 252 -24.95 18.26 6.28
N PHE A 253 -23.77 17.67 6.12
CA PHE A 253 -23.60 16.47 5.31
C PHE A 253 -24.37 15.27 5.87
N ALA A 254 -24.29 15.01 7.17
CA ALA A 254 -24.98 13.90 7.82
C ALA A 254 -26.51 14.04 7.73
N GLU A 255 -27.05 15.24 7.93
CA GLU A 255 -28.49 15.52 7.79
C GLU A 255 -28.99 15.27 6.36
N LYS A 256 -28.23 15.73 5.35
CA LYS A 256 -28.57 15.46 3.94
C LYS A 256 -28.47 13.97 3.60
N VAL A 257 -27.51 13.24 4.17
CA VAL A 257 -27.44 11.78 4.01
C VAL A 257 -28.66 11.10 4.62
N GLU A 258 -29.07 11.48 5.83
CA GLU A 258 -30.26 10.91 6.49
C GLU A 258 -31.50 11.07 5.60
N HIS A 259 -31.75 12.29 5.12
CA HIS A 259 -32.87 12.60 4.23
C HIS A 259 -32.83 11.81 2.91
N LEU A 260 -31.66 11.72 2.28
CA LEU A 260 -31.49 10.97 1.04
C LEU A 260 -31.78 9.49 1.22
N LEU A 261 -31.34 8.91 2.35
CA LEU A 261 -31.57 7.51 2.66
C LEU A 261 -33.06 7.25 2.92
N GLU A 262 -33.78 8.15 3.57
CA GLU A 262 -35.22 7.98 3.84
C GLU A 262 -36.10 8.10 2.59
N GLU A 263 -35.80 9.04 1.70
CA GLU A 263 -36.69 9.38 0.57
C GLU A 263 -36.40 8.60 -0.73
N HIS A 264 -35.18 8.09 -0.89
CA HIS A 264 -34.73 7.57 -2.17
C HIS A 264 -34.08 6.19 -2.03
N GLN A 265 -34.40 5.32 -2.98
CA GLN A 265 -33.75 4.01 -3.08
C GLN A 265 -32.29 4.16 -3.52
N THR A 266 -32.04 4.97 -4.55
CA THR A 266 -30.70 5.27 -5.06
C THR A 266 -30.48 6.77 -5.06
N SER A 267 -29.37 7.23 -4.50
CA SER A 267 -29.03 8.65 -4.44
C SER A 267 -27.52 8.88 -4.46
N PHE A 268 -27.10 10.10 -4.81
CA PHE A 268 -25.70 10.49 -4.77
C PHE A 268 -25.52 11.83 -4.07
N ILE A 269 -24.46 11.94 -3.27
CA ILE A 269 -24.10 13.16 -2.55
C ILE A 269 -22.63 13.54 -2.76
N GLN A 270 -22.40 14.83 -3.01
CA GLN A 270 -21.05 15.36 -3.18
C GLN A 270 -20.42 15.66 -1.81
N ALA A 271 -19.24 15.10 -1.54
CA ALA A 271 -18.53 15.32 -0.29
C ALA A 271 -17.03 15.59 -0.54
N GLN A 272 -16.50 16.63 0.10
CA GLN A 272 -15.08 16.98 -0.03
C GLN A 272 -14.16 16.13 0.86
N THR A 273 -12.88 16.14 0.52
CA THR A 273 -11.84 15.51 1.34
C THR A 273 -11.72 16.23 2.69
N GLY A 274 -11.45 15.48 3.76
CA GLY A 274 -11.29 16.04 5.11
C GLY A 274 -12.59 16.37 5.86
N LEU A 275 -13.76 16.22 5.23
CA LEU A 275 -15.07 16.46 5.86
C LEU A 275 -15.39 15.50 7.03
N GLY A 276 -14.67 14.38 7.15
CA GLY A 276 -15.05 13.29 8.06
C GLY A 276 -16.20 12.46 7.47
N LYS A 277 -16.09 12.14 6.18
CA LYS A 277 -17.14 11.48 5.37
C LYS A 277 -17.59 10.16 5.98
N THR A 278 -16.65 9.33 6.47
CA THR A 278 -16.91 8.01 7.04
C THR A 278 -17.99 8.05 8.11
N TYR A 279 -17.80 8.84 9.17
CA TYR A 279 -18.82 9.02 10.20
C TYR A 279 -20.09 9.70 9.67
N GLY A 280 -19.92 10.67 8.77
CA GLY A 280 -21.02 11.44 8.19
C GLY A 280 -22.04 10.61 7.42
N TYR A 281 -21.63 9.56 6.70
CA TYR A 281 -22.58 8.63 6.07
C TYR A 281 -22.92 7.43 6.96
N LEU A 282 -21.97 6.95 7.77
CA LEU A 282 -22.15 5.68 8.49
C LEU A 282 -23.06 5.83 9.71
N LEU A 283 -22.95 6.93 10.48
CA LEU A 283 -23.78 7.12 11.67
C LEU A 283 -25.27 7.32 11.32
N PRO A 284 -25.65 8.16 10.34
CA PRO A 284 -27.05 8.25 9.90
C PRO A 284 -27.56 6.93 9.31
N ALA A 285 -26.75 6.28 8.47
CA ALA A 285 -27.11 4.98 7.91
C ALA A 285 -27.36 3.93 9.01
N LEU A 286 -26.53 3.89 10.06
CA LEU A 286 -26.73 2.99 11.20
C LEU A 286 -27.95 3.34 12.06
N ASN A 287 -28.38 4.60 12.08
CA ASN A 287 -29.57 5.03 12.81
C ASN A 287 -30.85 4.60 12.07
N LEU A 288 -30.84 4.66 10.74
CA LEU A 288 -31.95 4.27 9.86
C LEU A 288 -32.01 2.75 9.64
N GLU A 289 -30.87 2.12 9.38
CA GLU A 289 -30.80 0.70 9.08
C GLU A 289 -30.70 -0.17 10.33
N SER A 290 -31.79 -0.89 10.58
CA SER A 290 -31.96 -1.72 11.78
C SER A 290 -32.06 -3.21 11.49
N GLN A 291 -32.24 -3.65 10.23
CA GLN A 291 -32.55 -5.05 9.93
C GLN A 291 -31.62 -5.74 8.93
N ALA A 292 -31.25 -5.10 7.81
CA ALA A 292 -30.61 -5.83 6.71
C ALA A 292 -29.08 -5.62 6.56
N GLY A 293 -28.54 -4.63 7.27
CA GLY A 293 -27.10 -4.34 7.32
C GLY A 293 -26.64 -3.37 6.23
N ILE A 294 -25.44 -2.85 6.41
CA ILE A 294 -24.81 -1.85 5.54
C ILE A 294 -23.59 -2.48 4.89
N LEU A 295 -23.42 -2.29 3.59
CA LEU A 295 -22.20 -2.59 2.88
C LEU A 295 -21.53 -1.29 2.44
N VAL A 296 -20.35 -1.02 2.99
CA VAL A 296 -19.51 0.10 2.57
C VAL A 296 -18.45 -0.43 1.61
N SER A 297 -18.38 0.15 0.42
CA SER A 297 -17.34 -0.13 -0.57
C SER A 297 -16.44 1.09 -0.73
N VAL A 298 -15.13 0.87 -0.61
CA VAL A 298 -14.11 1.91 -0.75
C VAL A 298 -13.16 1.62 -1.92
N PRO A 299 -12.46 2.61 -2.48
CA PRO A 299 -11.67 2.39 -3.69
C PRO A 299 -10.45 1.49 -3.55
N THR A 300 -9.84 1.40 -2.37
CA THR A 300 -8.58 0.67 -2.19
C THR A 300 -8.54 -0.09 -0.88
N LYS A 301 -7.77 -1.18 -0.84
CA LYS A 301 -7.49 -1.94 0.39
C LYS A 301 -6.78 -1.08 1.45
N ILE A 302 -5.98 -0.11 1.03
CA ILE A 302 -5.29 0.82 1.95
C ILE A 302 -6.33 1.64 2.72
N LEU A 303 -7.31 2.24 2.03
CA LEU A 303 -8.37 3.00 2.70
C LEU A 303 -9.27 2.08 3.53
N GLN A 304 -9.54 0.86 3.03
CA GLN A 304 -10.26 -0.17 3.79
C GLN A 304 -9.57 -0.48 5.13
N ASN A 305 -8.25 -0.69 5.13
CA ASN A 305 -7.47 -0.95 6.34
C ASN A 305 -7.43 0.26 7.26
N GLN A 306 -7.29 1.47 6.70
CA GLN A 306 -7.34 2.72 7.49
C GLN A 306 -8.66 2.86 8.23
N ILE A 307 -9.79 2.65 7.54
CA ILE A 307 -11.13 2.71 8.17
C ILE A 307 -11.25 1.68 9.29
N MET A 308 -10.68 0.49 9.14
CA MET A 308 -10.70 -0.52 10.19
C MET A 308 -9.88 -0.12 11.43
N GLN A 309 -8.67 0.41 11.21
CA GLN A 309 -7.74 0.79 12.27
C GLN A 309 -8.18 2.04 13.04
N GLU A 310 -8.81 3.01 12.36
CA GLU A 310 -9.25 4.26 12.94
C GLU A 310 -10.75 4.22 13.31
N GLU A 311 -11.65 4.36 12.34
CA GLU A 311 -13.10 4.48 12.61
C GLU A 311 -13.73 3.20 13.15
N GLY A 312 -13.37 2.04 12.61
CA GLY A 312 -13.86 0.73 13.03
C GLY A 312 -13.47 0.42 14.47
N ARG A 313 -12.21 0.69 14.85
CA ARG A 313 -11.72 0.55 16.23
C ARG A 313 -12.51 1.42 17.20
N ARG A 314 -12.71 2.71 16.89
CA ARG A 314 -13.46 3.63 17.76
C ARG A 314 -14.93 3.23 17.90
N LEU A 315 -15.57 2.81 16.82
CA LEU A 315 -16.96 2.31 16.86
C LEU A 315 -17.08 1.04 17.71
N LYS A 316 -16.10 0.13 17.63
CA LYS A 316 -16.04 -1.07 18.47
C LYS A 316 -15.84 -0.72 19.94
N GLU A 317 -14.91 0.17 20.28
CA GLU A 317 -14.62 0.56 21.67
C GLU A 317 -15.76 1.35 22.32
N VAL A 318 -16.34 2.33 21.61
CA VAL A 318 -17.35 3.25 22.17
C VAL A 318 -18.75 2.65 22.11
N PHE A 319 -19.13 2.06 20.97
CA PHE A 319 -20.49 1.58 20.72
C PHE A 319 -20.63 0.07 20.66
N HIS A 320 -19.53 -0.70 20.82
CA HIS A 320 -19.53 -2.16 20.64
C HIS A 320 -20.05 -2.56 19.24
N MET A 321 -19.82 -1.70 18.25
CA MET A 321 -20.24 -1.93 16.87
C MET A 321 -19.04 -2.38 16.06
N GLU A 322 -19.03 -3.66 15.69
CA GLU A 322 -17.98 -4.20 14.83
C GLU A 322 -18.28 -3.92 13.36
N ILE A 323 -17.27 -3.44 12.66
CA ILE A 323 -17.21 -3.46 11.19
C ILE A 323 -16.50 -4.75 10.81
N HIS A 324 -17.10 -5.55 9.94
CA HIS A 324 -16.44 -6.73 9.37
C HIS A 324 -15.81 -6.37 8.04
N SER A 325 -14.50 -6.60 7.89
CA SER A 325 -13.77 -6.32 6.65
C SER A 325 -13.68 -7.57 5.79
N LEU A 326 -14.00 -7.47 4.50
CA LEU A 326 -13.95 -8.58 3.57
C LEU A 326 -13.08 -8.24 2.35
N LYS A 327 -12.24 -9.20 1.96
CA LYS A 327 -11.31 -9.09 0.82
C LYS A 327 -11.38 -10.33 -0.08
N GLY A 328 -10.64 -10.30 -1.19
CA GLY A 328 -10.47 -11.47 -2.05
C GLY A 328 -9.75 -12.62 -1.34
N PRO A 329 -9.95 -13.88 -1.78
CA PRO A 329 -9.36 -15.06 -1.13
C PRO A 329 -7.83 -15.01 -1.06
N GLN A 330 -7.17 -14.41 -2.06
CA GLN A 330 -5.72 -14.27 -2.10
C GLN A 330 -5.13 -13.40 -0.96
N ASN A 331 -5.96 -12.72 -0.18
CA ASN A 331 -5.51 -11.93 0.98
C ASN A 331 -5.50 -12.76 2.27
N TYR A 332 -6.02 -13.98 2.26
CA TYR A 332 -6.11 -14.82 3.45
C TYR A 332 -5.12 -15.97 3.37
N LEU A 333 -4.54 -16.33 4.52
CA LEU A 333 -3.72 -17.52 4.65
C LEU A 333 -4.60 -18.79 4.53
N LYS A 334 -4.17 -19.75 3.71
CA LYS A 334 -4.78 -21.10 3.67
C LYS A 334 -4.05 -22.01 4.64
N LEU A 335 -4.70 -22.34 5.76
CA LEU A 335 -4.09 -23.12 6.86
C LEU A 335 -3.59 -24.49 6.41
N ASP A 336 -4.34 -25.20 5.55
CA ASP A 336 -3.89 -26.50 5.00
C ASP A 336 -2.58 -26.36 4.20
N ALA A 337 -2.47 -25.29 3.39
CA ALA A 337 -1.29 -25.05 2.57
C ALA A 337 -0.09 -24.69 3.44
N PHE A 338 -0.29 -23.81 4.42
CA PHE A 338 0.75 -23.46 5.38
C PHE A 338 1.23 -24.68 6.18
N HIS A 339 0.31 -25.52 6.67
CA HIS A 339 0.64 -26.74 7.38
C HIS A 339 1.50 -27.69 6.52
N GLN A 340 1.18 -27.87 5.23
CA GLN A 340 1.99 -28.68 4.33
C GLN A 340 3.39 -28.09 4.10
N VAL A 341 3.46 -26.77 3.88
CA VAL A 341 4.71 -26.03 3.70
C VAL A 341 5.59 -26.10 4.94
N LEU A 342 5.00 -26.09 6.15
CA LEU A 342 5.73 -26.15 7.41
C LEU A 342 6.51 -27.47 7.57
N HIS A 343 5.94 -28.59 7.14
CA HIS A 343 6.57 -29.92 7.22
C HIS A 343 7.52 -30.25 6.06
N ARG A 344 7.57 -29.39 5.02
CA ARG A 344 8.47 -29.57 3.89
C ARG A 344 9.87 -29.08 4.24
N PRO A 345 10.94 -29.86 3.96
CA PRO A 345 12.32 -29.40 4.09
C PRO A 345 12.53 -28.13 3.27
N GLU A 346 13.09 -27.10 3.90
CA GLU A 346 13.32 -25.80 3.30
C GLU A 346 14.75 -25.35 3.54
N SER A 347 15.40 -24.83 2.50
CA SER A 347 16.78 -24.32 2.55
C SER A 347 16.84 -22.80 2.40
N ASN A 348 15.75 -22.18 1.96
CA ASN A 348 15.65 -20.73 1.85
C ASN A 348 15.40 -20.10 3.23
N ARG A 349 16.47 -19.55 3.80
CA ARG A 349 16.45 -18.84 5.08
C ARG A 349 15.36 -17.76 5.18
N LEU A 350 15.14 -16.99 4.11
CA LEU A 350 14.10 -15.94 4.11
C LEU A 350 12.70 -16.55 4.26
N PHE A 351 12.45 -17.69 3.59
CA PHE A 351 11.18 -18.38 3.70
C PHE A 351 11.00 -19.04 5.07
N THR A 352 12.05 -19.67 5.62
CA THR A 352 12.01 -20.23 6.97
C THR A 352 11.66 -19.18 8.01
N ARG A 353 12.28 -17.99 7.94
CA ARG A 353 11.91 -16.87 8.82
C ARG A 353 10.45 -16.45 8.63
N PHE A 354 9.94 -16.44 7.40
CA PHE A 354 8.52 -16.14 7.14
C PHE A 354 7.60 -17.20 7.75
N LYS A 355 7.97 -18.49 7.74
CA LYS A 355 7.22 -19.54 8.45
C LYS A 355 7.18 -19.26 9.96
N MET A 356 8.30 -18.85 10.56
CA MET A 356 8.33 -18.46 11.98
C MET A 356 7.44 -17.25 12.27
N GLN A 357 7.46 -16.23 11.40
CA GLN A 357 6.58 -15.07 11.49
C GLN A 357 5.10 -15.46 11.44
N LEU A 358 4.72 -16.36 10.51
CA LEU A 358 3.35 -16.85 10.40
C LEU A 358 2.93 -17.63 11.65
N LEU A 359 3.81 -18.46 12.21
CA LEU A 359 3.54 -19.19 13.47
C LEU A 359 3.25 -18.24 14.64
N ILE A 360 4.02 -17.15 14.78
CA ILE A 360 3.74 -16.11 15.78
C ILE A 360 2.44 -15.38 15.46
N TRP A 361 2.28 -14.91 14.23
CA TRP A 361 1.11 -14.13 13.81
C TRP A 361 -0.21 -14.89 13.99
N LEU A 362 -0.23 -16.21 13.77
CA LEU A 362 -1.41 -17.06 14.01
C LEU A 362 -1.91 -17.03 15.46
N THR A 363 -1.03 -16.73 16.43
CA THR A 363 -1.43 -16.55 17.84
C THR A 363 -2.07 -15.20 18.13
N GLU A 364 -2.03 -14.27 17.17
CA GLU A 364 -2.49 -12.90 17.31
C GLU A 364 -3.69 -12.59 16.41
N THR A 365 -3.71 -13.13 15.19
CA THR A 365 -4.76 -12.83 14.21
C THR A 365 -6.07 -13.56 14.49
N GLU A 366 -7.19 -12.81 14.49
CA GLU A 366 -8.53 -13.40 14.47
C GLU A 366 -9.06 -13.54 13.02
N THR A 367 -8.45 -12.86 12.06
CA THR A 367 -9.00 -12.69 10.70
C THR A 367 -8.27 -13.50 9.63
N GLY A 368 -6.99 -13.82 9.85
CA GLY A 368 -6.13 -14.46 8.86
C GLY A 368 -5.83 -13.59 7.64
N ASP A 369 -6.05 -12.28 7.72
CA ASP A 369 -5.75 -11.31 6.66
C ASP A 369 -4.24 -11.02 6.62
N LEU A 370 -3.57 -11.47 5.57
CA LEU A 370 -2.12 -11.33 5.40
C LEU A 370 -1.65 -9.87 5.34
N ASP A 371 -2.54 -8.91 5.04
CA ASP A 371 -2.22 -7.48 5.10
C ASP A 371 -1.92 -7.01 6.53
N GLU A 372 -2.24 -7.80 7.56
CA GLU A 372 -1.80 -7.56 8.95
C GLU A 372 -0.28 -7.70 9.13
N ILE A 373 0.42 -8.34 8.20
CA ILE A 373 1.88 -8.52 8.23
C ILE A 373 2.56 -7.31 7.58
N GLY A 374 3.24 -6.49 8.38
CA GLY A 374 3.75 -5.18 7.96
C GLY A 374 4.76 -5.20 6.81
N GLN A 375 5.55 -6.27 6.68
CA GLN A 375 6.53 -6.43 5.59
C GLN A 375 6.18 -7.54 4.59
N LEU A 376 4.89 -7.84 4.41
CA LEU A 376 4.40 -8.90 3.51
C LEU A 376 5.01 -8.82 2.09
N TYR A 377 5.26 -7.60 1.59
CA TYR A 377 5.85 -7.35 0.28
C TYR A 377 7.21 -8.05 0.06
N ARG A 378 7.97 -8.35 1.13
CA ARG A 378 9.25 -9.08 1.04
C ARG A 378 9.08 -10.55 0.67
N TYR A 379 7.87 -11.08 0.83
CA TYR A 379 7.55 -12.50 0.70
C TYR A 379 6.65 -12.81 -0.50
N GLN A 380 6.45 -11.85 -1.41
CA GLN A 380 5.55 -11.99 -2.57
C GLN A 380 5.81 -13.25 -3.40
N HIS A 381 7.07 -13.69 -3.51
CA HIS A 381 7.45 -14.89 -4.24
C HIS A 381 6.96 -16.20 -3.59
N PHE A 382 6.71 -16.20 -2.27
CA PHE A 382 6.24 -17.37 -1.52
C PHE A 382 4.72 -17.40 -1.35
N LEU A 383 4.05 -16.25 -1.50
CA LEU A 383 2.61 -16.13 -1.29
C LEU A 383 1.76 -17.05 -2.18
N PRO A 384 2.07 -17.28 -3.47
CA PRO A 384 1.22 -18.13 -4.32
C PRO A 384 0.99 -19.54 -3.76
N GLU A 385 1.92 -20.10 -2.98
CA GLU A 385 1.78 -21.41 -2.35
C GLU A 385 1.01 -21.38 -1.02
N LEU A 386 0.77 -20.20 -0.45
CA LEU A 386 0.21 -20.03 0.90
C LEU A 386 -1.19 -19.40 0.93
N VAL A 387 -1.53 -18.61 -0.08
CA VAL A 387 -2.78 -17.85 -0.11
C VAL A 387 -3.98 -18.73 -0.41
N HIS A 388 -5.16 -18.30 0.03
CA HIS A 388 -6.39 -18.99 -0.28
C HIS A 388 -6.82 -18.77 -1.74
N ASP A 389 -7.37 -19.82 -2.35
CA ASP A 389 -7.84 -19.92 -3.74
C ASP A 389 -9.38 -19.85 -3.87
N GLY A 390 -10.07 -19.40 -2.82
CA GLY A 390 -11.53 -19.46 -2.69
C GLY A 390 -12.15 -20.86 -2.60
N LYS A 391 -11.36 -21.94 -2.49
CA LYS A 391 -11.84 -23.32 -2.40
C LYS A 391 -11.32 -24.02 -1.15
N LEU A 392 -12.22 -24.71 -0.45
CA LEU A 392 -11.88 -25.50 0.72
C LEU A 392 -12.16 -26.99 0.48
N SER A 393 -11.16 -27.83 0.73
CA SER A 393 -11.28 -29.28 0.55
C SER A 393 -12.20 -29.90 1.60
N LYS A 394 -12.98 -30.91 1.23
CA LYS A 394 -13.75 -31.73 2.19
C LYS A 394 -12.85 -32.49 3.17
N LYS A 395 -11.56 -32.67 2.83
CA LYS A 395 -10.55 -33.32 3.67
C LYS A 395 -9.67 -32.31 4.43
N SER A 396 -10.02 -31.01 4.41
CA SER A 396 -9.26 -29.98 5.11
C SER A 396 -9.15 -30.29 6.59
N LEU A 397 -7.95 -30.15 7.15
CA LEU A 397 -7.67 -30.32 8.57
C LEU A 397 -8.19 -29.14 9.41
N PHE A 398 -8.44 -28.00 8.77
CA PHE A 398 -8.77 -26.73 9.41
C PHE A 398 -10.12 -26.18 8.91
N ALA A 399 -11.04 -27.07 8.53
CA ALA A 399 -12.24 -26.68 7.80
C ALA A 399 -13.20 -25.76 8.60
N THR A 400 -13.12 -25.81 9.94
CA THR A 400 -13.88 -24.97 10.87
C THR A 400 -13.17 -23.64 11.15
N GLU A 401 -11.84 -23.64 11.12
CA GLU A 401 -10.98 -22.51 11.44
C GLU A 401 -10.54 -21.70 10.23
N ASP A 402 -10.81 -22.20 9.02
CA ASP A 402 -10.45 -21.53 7.78
C ASP A 402 -10.92 -20.06 7.79
N PHE A 403 -9.93 -19.17 7.73
CA PHE A 403 -10.12 -17.74 7.92
C PHE A 403 -11.01 -17.12 6.84
N TRP A 404 -10.78 -17.50 5.59
CA TRP A 404 -11.57 -16.99 4.47
C TRP A 404 -13.02 -17.42 4.59
N LYS A 405 -13.29 -18.72 4.82
CA LYS A 405 -14.65 -19.24 5.02
C LYS A 405 -15.35 -18.60 6.21
N ARG A 406 -14.69 -18.49 7.36
CA ARG A 406 -15.25 -17.81 8.54
C ARG A 406 -15.57 -16.34 8.24
N GLY A 407 -14.69 -15.65 7.52
CA GLY A 407 -14.91 -14.28 7.04
C GLY A 407 -16.16 -14.17 6.16
N GLN A 408 -16.37 -15.12 5.24
CA GLN A 408 -17.56 -15.16 4.38
C GLN A 408 -18.84 -15.42 5.18
N GLU A 409 -18.82 -16.31 6.17
CA GLU A 409 -19.99 -16.58 7.02
C GLU A 409 -20.31 -15.40 7.95
N LYS A 410 -19.29 -14.78 8.56
CA LYS A 410 -19.46 -13.57 9.38
C LYS A 410 -20.02 -12.41 8.56
N ALA A 411 -19.62 -12.29 7.29
CA ALA A 411 -20.16 -11.26 6.40
C ALA A 411 -21.69 -11.32 6.29
N LYS A 412 -22.28 -12.51 6.17
CA LYS A 412 -23.74 -12.70 6.03
C LYS A 412 -24.55 -12.09 7.18
N THR A 413 -24.01 -12.13 8.40
CA THR A 413 -24.69 -11.65 9.61
C THR A 413 -24.18 -10.30 10.12
N SER A 414 -23.11 -9.78 9.51
CA SER A 414 -22.51 -8.50 9.90
C SER A 414 -23.43 -7.31 9.65
N ARG A 415 -23.59 -6.46 10.66
CA ARG A 415 -24.36 -5.20 10.55
C ARG A 415 -23.69 -4.18 9.65
N VAL A 416 -22.36 -4.12 9.68
CA VAL A 416 -21.57 -3.29 8.77
C VAL A 416 -20.50 -4.17 8.14
N LEU A 417 -20.57 -4.30 6.81
CA LEU A 417 -19.60 -4.98 5.98
C LEU A 417 -18.79 -3.93 5.24
N LEU A 418 -17.47 -3.97 5.36
CA LEU A 418 -16.56 -3.11 4.63
C LEU A 418 -15.81 -3.93 3.59
N THR A 419 -15.80 -3.46 2.35
CA THR A 419 -15.08 -4.06 1.23
C THR A 419 -14.48 -2.99 0.34
N ASN A 420 -13.74 -3.39 -0.69
CA ASN A 420 -13.29 -2.50 -1.75
C ASN A 420 -14.11 -2.65 -3.04
N HIS A 421 -14.04 -1.64 -3.90
CA HIS A 421 -14.75 -1.59 -5.18
C HIS A 421 -14.46 -2.79 -6.07
N ALA A 422 -13.20 -3.21 -6.19
CA ALA A 422 -12.82 -4.33 -7.03
C ALA A 422 -13.48 -5.63 -6.55
N TYR A 423 -13.46 -5.90 -5.25
CA TYR A 423 -14.12 -7.07 -4.69
C TYR A 423 -15.65 -6.99 -4.79
N LEU A 424 -16.24 -5.80 -4.59
CA LEU A 424 -17.68 -5.59 -4.76
C LEU A 424 -18.13 -5.94 -6.18
N VAL A 425 -17.48 -5.38 -7.21
CA VAL A 425 -17.90 -5.64 -8.60
C VAL A 425 -17.69 -7.10 -9.01
N THR A 426 -16.63 -7.75 -8.53
CA THR A 426 -16.46 -9.19 -8.71
C THR A 426 -17.60 -9.99 -8.08
N ARG A 427 -18.04 -9.60 -6.87
CA ARG A 427 -19.18 -10.24 -6.19
C ARG A 427 -20.51 -9.97 -6.88
N LEU A 428 -20.76 -8.76 -7.34
CA LEU A 428 -21.97 -8.45 -8.10
C LEU A 428 -22.06 -9.24 -9.41
N GLU A 429 -20.93 -9.60 -10.01
CA GLU A 429 -20.90 -10.43 -11.21
C GLU A 429 -21.15 -11.92 -10.91
N ASP A 430 -20.53 -12.49 -9.87
CA ASP A 430 -20.58 -13.94 -9.62
C ASP A 430 -21.60 -14.38 -8.56
N ASN A 431 -22.02 -13.46 -7.69
CA ASN A 431 -22.98 -13.68 -6.61
C ASN A 431 -23.72 -12.37 -6.24
N PRO A 432 -24.69 -11.93 -7.06
CA PRO A 432 -25.47 -10.71 -6.82
C PRO A 432 -26.14 -10.66 -5.45
N GLU A 433 -26.51 -11.83 -4.89
CA GLU A 433 -27.13 -11.96 -3.56
C GLU A 433 -26.23 -11.41 -2.43
N PHE A 434 -24.94 -11.18 -2.70
CA PHE A 434 -23.99 -10.57 -1.77
C PHE A 434 -24.45 -9.21 -1.23
N VAL A 435 -25.24 -8.46 -2.00
CA VAL A 435 -25.79 -7.16 -1.58
C VAL A 435 -27.27 -7.22 -1.20
N ASP A 436 -27.90 -8.40 -1.22
CA ASP A 436 -29.34 -8.53 -1.01
C ASP A 436 -29.77 -7.93 0.32
N ASN A 437 -30.85 -7.14 0.25
CA ASN A 437 -31.44 -6.39 1.34
C ASN A 437 -30.52 -5.34 1.99
N ARG A 438 -29.24 -5.22 1.61
CA ARG A 438 -28.31 -4.27 2.25
C ARG A 438 -28.45 -2.87 1.66
N LEU A 439 -28.18 -1.87 2.51
CA LEU A 439 -27.82 -0.54 2.04
C LEU A 439 -26.38 -0.56 1.55
N VAL A 440 -26.15 -0.29 0.27
CA VAL A 440 -24.83 -0.16 -0.32
C VAL A 440 -24.39 1.30 -0.29
N ILE A 441 -23.25 1.57 0.33
CA ILE A 441 -22.60 2.88 0.34
C ILE A 441 -21.32 2.79 -0.48
N LEU A 442 -21.20 3.61 -1.52
CA LEU A 442 -20.00 3.71 -2.35
C LEU A 442 -19.24 4.97 -1.98
N ASP A 443 -18.14 4.87 -1.25
CA ASP A 443 -17.26 6.03 -1.03
C ASP A 443 -16.31 6.19 -2.21
N GLU A 444 -16.04 7.44 -2.62
CA GLU A 444 -15.34 7.77 -3.85
C GLU A 444 -15.96 7.07 -5.09
N ALA A 445 -17.29 7.10 -5.20
CA ALA A 445 -18.08 6.37 -6.20
C ALA A 445 -17.58 6.56 -7.66
N GLN A 446 -16.91 7.66 -7.98
CA GLN A 446 -16.29 7.87 -9.29
C GLN A 446 -15.22 6.84 -9.65
N LYS A 447 -14.58 6.21 -8.66
CA LYS A 447 -13.59 5.15 -8.86
C LYS A 447 -14.21 3.80 -9.18
N MET A 448 -15.52 3.63 -9.00
CA MET A 448 -16.23 2.43 -9.45
C MET A 448 -16.16 2.22 -10.96
N LEU A 449 -16.09 3.30 -11.74
CA LEU A 449 -15.96 3.22 -13.20
C LEU A 449 -14.69 2.45 -13.61
N LEU A 450 -13.57 2.72 -12.92
CA LEU A 450 -12.32 2.00 -13.15
C LEU A 450 -12.39 0.54 -12.66
N ALA A 451 -13.09 0.29 -11.55
CA ALA A 451 -13.30 -1.08 -11.06
C ALA A 451 -14.09 -1.93 -12.08
N LEU A 452 -15.14 -1.35 -12.70
CA LEU A 452 -15.93 -2.00 -13.74
C LEU A 452 -15.10 -2.23 -15.02
N GLU A 453 -14.31 -1.24 -15.46
CA GLU A 453 -13.39 -1.39 -16.61
C GLU A 453 -12.36 -2.52 -16.36
N ASN A 454 -11.83 -2.62 -15.14
CA ASN A 454 -10.87 -3.66 -14.76
C ASN A 454 -11.52 -5.05 -14.65
N LEU A 455 -12.73 -5.14 -14.09
CA LEU A 455 -13.50 -6.40 -14.04
C LEU A 455 -13.74 -6.95 -15.45
N ALA A 456 -14.00 -6.06 -16.41
CA ALA A 456 -14.24 -6.43 -17.80
C ALA A 456 -13.01 -7.01 -18.49
N GLN A 457 -11.80 -6.87 -17.93
CA GLN A 457 -10.52 -7.21 -18.54
C GLN A 457 -9.82 -8.36 -17.82
N GLN A 458 -9.15 -9.20 -18.60
CA GLN A 458 -8.24 -10.22 -18.10
C GLN A 458 -7.00 -10.30 -18.99
N ALA A 459 -5.84 -10.65 -18.43
CA ALA A 459 -4.63 -10.84 -19.21
C ALA A 459 -3.77 -11.96 -18.63
N TYR A 460 -3.16 -12.75 -19.51
CA TYR A 460 -2.19 -13.79 -19.16
C TYR A 460 -0.86 -13.54 -19.88
N ARG A 461 0.25 -13.71 -19.16
CA ARG A 461 1.58 -13.80 -19.76
C ARG A 461 1.70 -15.15 -20.43
N LEU A 462 1.93 -15.13 -21.75
CA LEU A 462 2.05 -16.37 -22.53
C LEU A 462 3.25 -17.21 -22.08
N GLU A 463 4.35 -16.57 -21.68
CA GLU A 463 5.55 -17.23 -21.14
C GLU A 463 5.25 -18.04 -19.86
N ASP A 464 4.50 -17.43 -18.92
CA ASP A 464 4.13 -18.08 -17.66
C ASP A 464 3.18 -19.26 -17.92
N LEU A 465 2.24 -19.10 -18.86
CA LEU A 465 1.35 -20.16 -19.29
C LEU A 465 2.11 -21.33 -19.91
N VAL A 466 3.07 -21.07 -20.80
CA VAL A 466 3.92 -22.10 -21.42
C VAL A 466 4.71 -22.85 -20.34
N THR A 467 5.31 -22.14 -19.39
CA THR A 467 6.07 -22.75 -18.29
C THR A 467 5.17 -23.65 -17.42
N GLN A 468 3.93 -23.21 -17.14
CA GLN A 468 2.96 -24.01 -16.39
C GLN A 468 2.55 -25.28 -17.15
N LEU A 469 2.31 -25.16 -18.46
CA LEU A 469 1.97 -26.28 -19.35
C LEU A 469 3.10 -27.31 -19.40
N GLU A 470 4.35 -26.87 -19.55
CA GLU A 470 5.55 -27.72 -19.56
C GLU A 470 5.71 -28.50 -18.26
N LYS A 471 5.52 -27.84 -17.12
CA LYS A 471 5.56 -28.51 -15.81
C LYS A 471 4.47 -29.58 -15.68
N SER A 472 3.28 -29.33 -16.23
CA SER A 472 2.16 -30.29 -16.18
C SER A 472 2.37 -31.47 -17.14
N LEU A 473 3.02 -31.24 -18.29
CA LEU A 473 3.41 -32.28 -19.24
C LEU A 473 4.33 -33.34 -18.63
N GLU A 474 5.19 -32.96 -17.68
CA GLU A 474 6.09 -33.89 -16.98
C GLU A 474 5.33 -34.89 -16.09
N SER A 475 4.21 -34.48 -15.50
CA SER A 475 3.44 -35.28 -14.53
C SER A 475 2.20 -35.95 -15.10
N GLU A 476 1.68 -35.50 -16.24
CA GLU A 476 0.47 -36.06 -16.83
C GLU A 476 0.72 -37.50 -17.33
N GLU A 477 -0.30 -38.35 -17.31
CA GLU A 477 -0.22 -39.73 -17.80
C GLU A 477 -1.14 -39.98 -19.00
N ASP A 478 -2.25 -39.24 -19.10
CA ASP A 478 -3.21 -39.38 -20.20
C ASP A 478 -2.64 -38.83 -21.52
N LEU A 479 -2.59 -39.68 -22.55
CA LEU A 479 -2.00 -39.33 -23.85
C LEU A 479 -2.79 -38.24 -24.61
N VAL A 480 -4.11 -38.16 -24.42
CA VAL A 480 -4.94 -37.13 -25.05
C VAL A 480 -4.67 -35.79 -24.38
N GLN A 481 -4.66 -35.75 -23.04
CA GLN A 481 -4.33 -34.54 -22.29
C GLN A 481 -2.91 -34.06 -22.59
N LYS A 482 -1.92 -34.96 -22.70
CA LYS A 482 -0.56 -34.60 -23.14
C LYS A 482 -0.54 -33.91 -24.50
N ARG A 483 -1.22 -34.48 -25.49
CA ARG A 483 -1.28 -33.88 -26.83
C ARG A 483 -1.95 -32.51 -26.80
N LEU A 484 -3.02 -32.34 -26.02
CA LEU A 484 -3.68 -31.04 -25.85
C LEU A 484 -2.73 -30.02 -25.21
N LEU A 485 -2.01 -30.39 -24.15
CA LEU A 485 -1.01 -29.53 -23.51
C LEU A 485 0.12 -29.14 -24.48
N GLU A 486 0.62 -30.08 -25.29
CA GLU A 486 1.61 -29.83 -26.35
C GLU A 486 1.08 -28.84 -27.41
N SER A 487 -0.14 -29.07 -27.91
CA SER A 487 -0.79 -28.19 -28.89
C SER A 487 -1.01 -26.78 -28.34
N ILE A 488 -1.51 -26.65 -27.10
CA ILE A 488 -1.71 -25.35 -26.45
C ILE A 488 -0.37 -24.62 -26.29
N SER A 489 0.67 -25.33 -25.84
CA SER A 489 2.02 -24.77 -25.70
C SER A 489 2.56 -24.27 -27.05
N PHE A 490 2.36 -25.05 -28.12
CA PHE A 490 2.73 -24.65 -29.48
C PHE A 490 2.03 -23.37 -29.92
N GLU A 491 0.70 -23.30 -29.78
CA GLU A 491 -0.07 -22.11 -30.18
C GLU A 491 0.33 -20.88 -29.35
N CYS A 492 0.56 -21.03 -28.04
CA CYS A 492 1.04 -19.94 -27.19
C CYS A 492 2.40 -19.41 -27.68
N ARG A 493 3.36 -20.29 -28.01
CA ARG A 493 4.65 -19.89 -28.58
C ARG A 493 4.50 -19.21 -29.94
N TYR A 494 3.63 -19.74 -30.81
CA TYR A 494 3.33 -19.12 -32.09
C TYR A 494 2.79 -17.69 -31.94
N LEU A 495 1.86 -17.46 -31.01
CA LEU A 495 1.34 -16.11 -30.73
C LEU A 495 2.45 -15.15 -30.28
N MET A 496 3.39 -15.62 -29.45
CA MET A 496 4.54 -14.82 -29.03
C MET A 496 5.44 -14.46 -30.22
N GLU A 497 5.82 -15.43 -31.04
CA GLU A 497 6.65 -15.24 -32.23
C GLU A 497 5.96 -14.32 -33.25
N TYR A 498 4.66 -14.53 -33.49
CA TYR A 498 3.85 -13.71 -34.38
C TYR A 498 3.87 -12.25 -33.96
N TYR A 499 3.59 -11.98 -32.68
CA TYR A 499 3.56 -10.62 -32.17
C TYR A 499 4.94 -9.94 -32.25
N GLN A 500 6.00 -10.66 -31.90
CA GLN A 500 7.38 -10.16 -31.97
C GLN A 500 7.84 -9.91 -33.42
N SER A 501 7.30 -10.64 -34.40
CA SER A 501 7.61 -10.43 -35.83
C SER A 501 7.05 -9.14 -36.42
N GLY A 502 6.08 -8.49 -35.74
CA GLY A 502 5.43 -7.27 -36.21
C GLY A 502 4.41 -7.47 -37.35
N LEU A 503 4.01 -8.72 -37.61
CA LEU A 503 2.99 -9.03 -38.61
C LEU A 503 1.60 -8.50 -38.20
N THR A 504 0.81 -8.05 -39.18
CA THR A 504 -0.54 -7.47 -38.97
C THR A 504 -1.64 -8.15 -39.80
N ASN A 505 -1.33 -9.29 -40.43
CA ASN A 505 -2.19 -10.01 -41.37
C ASN A 505 -3.33 -10.82 -40.71
N GLY A 506 -3.55 -10.69 -39.40
CA GLY A 506 -4.67 -11.31 -38.69
C GLY A 506 -4.57 -12.82 -38.46
N LYS A 507 -3.52 -13.50 -38.95
CA LYS A 507 -3.36 -14.97 -38.83
C LYS A 507 -3.36 -15.51 -37.39
N TRP A 508 -2.99 -14.67 -36.42
CA TRP A 508 -3.04 -15.05 -35.01
C TRP A 508 -4.46 -15.39 -34.51
N LEU A 509 -5.51 -14.96 -35.23
CA LEU A 509 -6.89 -15.34 -34.94
C LEU A 509 -7.15 -16.83 -35.18
N ASP A 510 -6.46 -17.45 -36.15
CA ASP A 510 -6.57 -18.89 -36.41
C ASP A 510 -6.04 -19.66 -35.18
N SER A 511 -4.85 -19.28 -34.69
CA SER A 511 -4.28 -19.81 -33.45
C SER A 511 -5.14 -19.57 -32.21
N LEU A 512 -5.89 -18.46 -32.17
CA LEU A 512 -6.81 -18.19 -31.06
C LEU A 512 -8.01 -19.16 -31.08
N GLU A 513 -8.55 -19.49 -32.26
CA GLU A 513 -9.61 -20.50 -32.40
C GLU A 513 -9.09 -21.91 -32.08
N GLU A 514 -7.86 -22.25 -32.49
CA GLU A 514 -7.21 -23.50 -32.10
C GLU A 514 -7.04 -23.59 -30.57
N LEU A 515 -6.55 -22.52 -29.92
CA LEU A 515 -6.48 -22.46 -28.46
C LEU A 515 -7.85 -22.64 -27.81
N ARG A 516 -8.88 -22.00 -28.36
CA ARG A 516 -10.26 -22.12 -27.86
C ARG A 516 -10.75 -23.57 -27.92
N GLN A 517 -10.50 -24.26 -29.04
CA GLN A 517 -10.85 -25.66 -29.20
C GLN A 517 -10.07 -26.54 -28.22
N HIS A 518 -8.74 -26.41 -28.18
CA HIS A 518 -7.90 -27.23 -27.29
C HIS A 518 -8.26 -27.05 -25.81
N PHE A 519 -8.47 -25.80 -25.36
CA PHE A 519 -8.89 -25.53 -23.98
C PHE A 519 -10.30 -26.04 -23.66
N SER A 520 -11.20 -26.14 -24.65
CA SER A 520 -12.53 -26.71 -24.44
C SER A 520 -12.50 -28.23 -24.20
N GLU A 521 -11.46 -28.92 -24.69
CA GLU A 521 -11.26 -30.36 -24.54
C GLU A 521 -10.33 -30.73 -23.37
N LEU A 522 -9.58 -29.75 -22.84
CA LEU A 522 -8.65 -29.94 -21.73
C LEU A 522 -9.42 -30.21 -20.43
N ALA A 523 -9.26 -31.42 -19.89
CA ALA A 523 -10.02 -31.91 -18.74
C ALA A 523 -9.22 -31.82 -17.42
N LEU A 524 -8.27 -30.88 -17.34
CA LEU A 524 -7.40 -30.70 -16.19
C LEU A 524 -7.95 -29.61 -15.24
N PRO A 525 -8.29 -29.94 -13.98
CA PRO A 525 -8.91 -29.01 -13.05
C PRO A 525 -8.13 -27.72 -12.80
N GLU A 526 -6.81 -27.78 -12.82
CA GLU A 526 -5.88 -26.67 -12.62
C GLU A 526 -5.91 -25.64 -13.77
N TYR A 527 -6.37 -26.02 -14.97
CA TYR A 527 -6.48 -25.13 -16.12
C TYR A 527 -7.89 -24.54 -16.31
N ARG A 528 -8.85 -24.88 -15.46
CA ARG A 528 -10.26 -24.50 -15.66
C ARG A 528 -10.48 -22.99 -15.82
N GLU A 529 -9.77 -22.16 -15.06
CA GLU A 529 -9.89 -20.69 -15.16
C GLU A 529 -9.33 -20.16 -16.49
N ILE A 530 -8.19 -20.69 -16.93
CA ILE A 530 -7.57 -20.35 -18.21
C ILE A 530 -8.46 -20.87 -19.36
N ALA A 531 -8.99 -22.08 -19.25
CA ALA A 531 -9.92 -22.64 -20.21
C ALA A 531 -11.17 -21.76 -20.34
N ASN A 532 -11.73 -21.29 -19.21
CA ASN A 532 -12.84 -20.33 -19.23
C ASN A 532 -12.44 -19.00 -19.90
N PHE A 533 -11.22 -18.51 -19.70
CA PHE A 533 -10.73 -17.30 -20.35
C PHE A 533 -10.75 -17.43 -21.88
N PHE A 534 -10.32 -18.55 -22.45
CA PHE A 534 -10.31 -18.76 -23.91
C PHE A 534 -11.68 -19.16 -24.49
N THR A 535 -12.47 -19.93 -23.75
CA THR A 535 -13.74 -20.48 -24.25
C THR A 535 -14.92 -19.50 -24.14
N SER A 536 -14.89 -18.57 -23.18
CA SER A 536 -15.94 -17.56 -23.00
C SER A 536 -16.07 -16.60 -24.19
N ASP A 537 -17.24 -15.99 -24.35
CA ASP A 537 -17.48 -15.00 -25.39
C ASP A 537 -16.79 -13.66 -25.07
N ARG A 538 -15.56 -13.49 -25.58
CA ARG A 538 -14.64 -12.39 -25.28
C ARG A 538 -13.97 -11.86 -26.54
N GLU A 539 -13.56 -10.61 -26.49
CA GLU A 539 -12.68 -10.00 -27.49
C GLU A 539 -11.23 -10.09 -27.01
N PHE A 540 -10.32 -10.51 -27.89
CA PHE A 540 -8.91 -10.72 -27.55
C PHE A 540 -8.01 -9.75 -28.31
N TRP A 541 -6.86 -9.43 -27.71
CA TRP A 541 -5.76 -8.74 -28.38
C TRP A 541 -4.43 -9.14 -27.73
N LEU A 542 -3.34 -8.98 -28.48
CA LEU A 542 -1.99 -9.16 -27.96
C LEU A 542 -1.41 -7.81 -27.55
N ALA A 543 -0.61 -7.81 -26.48
CA ALA A 543 0.11 -6.64 -25.98
C ALA A 543 1.48 -7.05 -25.44
N THR A 544 2.36 -6.10 -25.12
CA THR A 544 3.53 -6.37 -24.29
C THR A 544 3.30 -5.97 -22.84
N ALA A 545 3.89 -6.70 -21.90
CA ALA A 545 3.87 -6.31 -20.47
C ALA A 545 4.59 -4.97 -20.24
N GLU A 546 5.69 -4.75 -20.96
CA GLU A 546 6.35 -3.45 -21.09
C GLU A 546 6.83 -3.24 -22.52
N LYS A 547 6.88 -1.99 -23.01
CA LYS A 547 7.38 -1.67 -24.36
C LYS A 547 8.84 -2.12 -24.62
N SER A 548 9.62 -2.34 -23.56
CA SER A 548 11.00 -2.87 -23.61
C SER A 548 11.10 -4.37 -23.31
N SER A 549 10.01 -5.02 -22.91
CA SER A 549 10.00 -6.45 -22.61
C SER A 549 9.64 -7.27 -23.86
N LYS A 550 10.22 -8.46 -23.95
CA LYS A 550 9.80 -9.51 -24.89
C LYS A 550 8.56 -10.27 -24.42
N ASP A 551 8.11 -10.02 -23.19
CA ASP A 551 6.95 -10.64 -22.59
C ASP A 551 5.66 -10.23 -23.32
N VAL A 552 5.08 -11.20 -24.02
CA VAL A 552 3.80 -11.03 -24.71
C VAL A 552 2.66 -11.42 -23.78
N LEU A 553 1.67 -10.54 -23.70
CA LEU A 553 0.41 -10.75 -23.03
C LEU A 553 -0.67 -11.10 -24.05
N ILE A 554 -1.48 -12.09 -23.72
CA ILE A 554 -2.81 -12.22 -24.32
C ILE A 554 -3.82 -11.56 -23.39
N CYS A 555 -4.48 -10.53 -23.89
CA CYS A 555 -5.47 -9.74 -23.18
C CYS A 555 -6.85 -10.06 -23.74
N SER A 556 -7.87 -10.00 -22.88
CA SER A 556 -9.25 -10.11 -23.30
C SER A 556 -10.16 -9.13 -22.57
N SER A 557 -11.30 -8.85 -23.19
CA SER A 557 -12.42 -8.19 -22.54
C SER A 557 -13.71 -8.93 -22.81
N LYS A 558 -14.59 -9.04 -21.81
CA LYS A 558 -15.95 -9.58 -21.99
C LYS A 558 -16.75 -8.70 -22.95
N LYS A 559 -17.69 -9.26 -23.71
CA LYS A 559 -18.58 -8.45 -24.58
C LYS A 559 -19.53 -7.58 -23.75
N GLY A 560 -19.83 -6.39 -24.25
CA GLY A 560 -20.65 -5.41 -23.55
C GLY A 560 -19.83 -4.54 -22.60
N ARG A 561 -20.43 -3.41 -22.23
CA ARG A 561 -19.93 -2.51 -21.19
C ARG A 561 -20.60 -2.88 -19.88
N PHE A 562 -19.81 -3.01 -18.82
CA PHE A 562 -20.34 -3.15 -17.47
C PHE A 562 -20.89 -1.81 -16.98
N ILE A 563 -22.17 -1.81 -16.61
CA ILE A 563 -22.86 -0.69 -15.97
C ILE A 563 -23.24 -1.16 -14.56
N LEU A 564 -22.98 -0.34 -13.54
CA LEU A 564 -23.24 -0.75 -12.17
C LEU A 564 -24.72 -1.06 -11.92
N ALA A 565 -25.63 -0.25 -12.46
CA ALA A 565 -27.06 -0.46 -12.34
C ALA A 565 -27.50 -1.85 -12.83
N ASP A 566 -26.90 -2.36 -13.92
CA ASP A 566 -27.24 -3.67 -14.49
C ASP A 566 -26.73 -4.85 -13.64
N LEU A 567 -25.77 -4.60 -12.74
CA LEU A 567 -25.20 -5.61 -11.84
C LEU A 567 -25.87 -5.65 -10.46
N LEU A 568 -26.59 -4.59 -10.10
CA LEU A 568 -27.24 -4.50 -8.79
C LEU A 568 -28.64 -5.15 -8.84
N PRO A 569 -29.05 -5.87 -7.78
CA PRO A 569 -30.43 -6.32 -7.64
C PRO A 569 -31.42 -5.14 -7.64
N GLU A 570 -32.62 -5.34 -8.18
CA GLU A 570 -33.64 -4.29 -8.34
C GLU A 570 -34.04 -3.61 -7.02
N ASP A 571 -34.04 -4.34 -5.91
CA ASP A 571 -34.42 -3.83 -4.58
C ASP A 571 -33.24 -3.24 -3.78
N CYS A 572 -32.04 -3.20 -4.37
CA CYS A 572 -30.85 -2.69 -3.68
C CYS A 572 -30.97 -1.19 -3.41
N ARG A 573 -30.73 -0.77 -2.16
CA ARG A 573 -30.59 0.66 -1.81
C ARG A 573 -29.15 1.10 -1.98
N LEU A 574 -28.92 2.25 -2.60
CA LEU A 574 -27.60 2.75 -2.95
C LEU A 574 -27.41 4.22 -2.57
N LEU A 575 -26.33 4.50 -1.84
CA LEU A 575 -25.82 5.85 -1.61
C LEU A 575 -24.41 5.99 -2.20
N GLY A 576 -24.28 6.78 -3.26
CA GLY A 576 -22.99 7.12 -3.84
C GLY A 576 -22.41 8.41 -3.24
N VAL A 577 -21.28 8.31 -2.55
CA VAL A 577 -20.54 9.47 -2.03
C VAL A 577 -19.33 9.72 -2.92
N SER A 578 -19.19 10.95 -3.43
CA SER A 578 -18.11 11.28 -4.37
C SER A 578 -17.65 12.72 -4.22
N ALA A 579 -16.37 12.98 -4.48
CA ALA A 579 -15.86 14.35 -4.57
C ALA A 579 -16.40 15.10 -5.80
N THR A 580 -16.88 14.40 -6.82
CA THR A 580 -17.34 14.96 -8.09
C THR A 580 -18.59 14.23 -8.60
N LEU A 581 -19.75 14.88 -8.53
CA LEU A 581 -21.01 14.35 -9.07
C LEU A 581 -21.34 14.86 -10.48
N GLU A 582 -21.35 16.18 -10.70
CA GLU A 582 -21.47 16.68 -12.07
C GLU A 582 -20.10 16.76 -12.72
N ILE A 583 -20.05 16.22 -13.93
CA ILE A 583 -18.83 16.15 -14.72
C ILE A 583 -18.91 17.15 -15.87
N SER A 584 -20.04 17.15 -16.57
CA SER A 584 -20.36 18.09 -17.65
C SER A 584 -21.84 18.48 -17.61
N ASN A 585 -22.25 19.41 -18.48
CA ASN A 585 -23.67 19.78 -18.62
C ASN A 585 -24.52 18.67 -19.25
N ARG A 586 -23.90 17.60 -19.76
CA ARG A 586 -24.58 16.51 -20.46
C ARG A 586 -24.59 15.20 -19.66
N VAL A 587 -23.57 14.99 -18.85
CA VAL A 587 -23.32 13.72 -18.17
C VAL A 587 -22.86 13.98 -16.74
N SER A 588 -23.57 13.38 -15.80
CA SER A 588 -23.22 13.25 -14.39
C SER A 588 -22.55 11.90 -14.10
N LEU A 589 -22.02 11.75 -12.89
CA LEU A 589 -21.49 10.47 -12.43
C LEU A 589 -22.57 9.39 -12.34
N ALA A 590 -23.78 9.75 -11.91
CA ALA A 590 -24.89 8.81 -11.82
C ALA A 590 -25.27 8.27 -13.20
N ASP A 591 -25.29 9.12 -14.24
CA ASP A 591 -25.50 8.69 -15.64
C ASP A 591 -24.47 7.64 -16.10
N LEU A 592 -23.19 7.84 -15.76
CA LEU A 592 -22.12 6.91 -16.13
C LEU A 592 -22.26 5.54 -15.42
N LEU A 593 -22.82 5.54 -14.21
CA LEU A 593 -23.07 4.34 -13.41
C LEU A 593 -24.42 3.67 -13.72
N GLY A 594 -25.27 4.30 -14.56
CA GLY A 594 -26.56 3.75 -14.98
C GLY A 594 -27.78 4.26 -14.20
N PHE A 595 -27.65 5.36 -13.47
CA PHE A 595 -28.70 5.94 -12.62
C PHE A 595 -29.07 7.38 -13.03
N PRO A 596 -29.63 7.61 -14.23
CA PRO A 596 -29.88 8.95 -14.74
C PRO A 596 -30.90 9.76 -13.91
N ASP A 597 -31.86 9.08 -13.28
CA ASP A 597 -32.93 9.71 -12.50
C ASP A 597 -32.60 9.83 -11.00
N ALA A 598 -31.40 9.38 -10.58
CA ALA A 598 -31.03 9.44 -9.18
C ALA A 598 -30.78 10.88 -8.72
N PRO A 599 -31.32 11.30 -7.56
CA PRO A 599 -31.09 12.63 -7.01
C PRO A 599 -29.60 12.85 -6.72
N LEU A 600 -29.12 14.03 -7.12
CA LEU A 600 -27.76 14.50 -6.90
C LEU A 600 -27.79 15.66 -5.92
N VAL A 601 -27.30 15.45 -4.70
CA VAL A 601 -27.22 16.49 -3.66
C VAL A 601 -25.81 17.04 -3.57
N ARG A 602 -25.72 18.36 -3.40
CA ARG A 602 -24.48 19.08 -3.19
C ARG A 602 -24.47 19.76 -1.84
N LEU A 603 -23.27 19.83 -1.29
CA LEU A 603 -22.96 20.74 -0.20
C LEU A 603 -22.53 22.08 -0.80
N ASP A 604 -22.97 23.18 -0.18
CA ASP A 604 -22.43 24.50 -0.49
C ASP A 604 -21.00 24.54 0.00
N VAL A 605 -20.04 24.55 -0.93
CA VAL A 605 -18.63 24.63 -0.56
C VAL A 605 -17.98 25.88 -1.08
N ALA A 606 -17.22 26.53 -0.19
CA ALA A 606 -16.36 27.64 -0.55
C ALA A 606 -15.35 27.17 -1.61
N LYS A 607 -15.07 28.05 -2.58
CA LYS A 607 -14.01 27.80 -3.56
C LYS A 607 -12.68 27.60 -2.82
N GLN A 608 -11.87 26.66 -3.31
CA GLN A 608 -10.53 26.42 -2.79
C GLN A 608 -9.61 27.56 -3.21
N GLU A 609 -9.55 28.65 -2.44
CA GLU A 609 -8.67 29.80 -2.71
C GLU A 609 -7.18 29.47 -2.64
N GLN A 610 -6.83 28.31 -2.08
CA GLN A 610 -5.47 27.80 -1.95
C GLN A 610 -4.91 27.19 -3.23
N GLN A 611 -5.74 27.00 -4.27
CA GLN A 611 -5.29 26.45 -5.54
C GLN A 611 -5.75 27.30 -6.73
N GLU A 612 -4.80 27.63 -7.60
CA GLU A 612 -5.08 28.23 -8.91
C GLU A 612 -4.69 27.29 -10.05
N VAL A 613 -5.51 27.30 -11.11
CA VAL A 613 -5.27 26.52 -12.33
C VAL A 613 -5.00 27.46 -13.50
N PHE A 614 -3.85 27.30 -14.14
CA PHE A 614 -3.43 28.03 -15.32
C PHE A 614 -3.54 27.15 -16.56
N LEU A 615 -4.35 27.57 -17.53
CA LEU A 615 -4.49 26.94 -18.84
C LEU A 615 -3.64 27.70 -19.85
N VAL A 616 -2.58 27.06 -20.37
CA VAL A 616 -1.69 27.66 -21.36
C VAL A 616 -2.33 27.57 -22.75
N ASN A 617 -2.47 28.70 -23.44
CA ASN A 617 -3.25 28.79 -24.70
C ASN A 617 -2.43 28.63 -25.99
N ASP A 618 -1.11 28.75 -25.91
CA ASP A 618 -0.16 28.85 -27.03
C ASP A 618 0.94 27.77 -27.00
N PHE A 619 0.77 26.73 -26.17
CA PHE A 619 1.68 25.59 -26.16
C PHE A 619 1.44 24.67 -27.37
N PRO A 620 2.50 24.13 -28.02
CA PRO A 620 2.37 23.30 -29.21
C PRO A 620 1.62 22.00 -28.92
N LEU A 621 0.93 21.44 -29.91
CA LEU A 621 0.30 20.13 -29.79
C LEU A 621 1.27 19.00 -30.15
N VAL A 622 1.11 17.84 -29.50
CA VAL A 622 1.89 16.60 -29.82
C VAL A 622 1.71 16.18 -31.30
N THR A 623 0.63 16.60 -31.95
CA THR A 623 0.37 16.32 -33.37
C THR A 623 1.04 17.30 -34.33
N GLU A 624 1.56 18.42 -33.83
CA GLU A 624 2.11 19.53 -34.64
C GLU A 624 3.64 19.54 -34.64
N VAL A 625 4.27 18.99 -33.61
CA VAL A 625 5.73 18.95 -33.45
C VAL A 625 6.22 17.51 -33.27
N SER A 626 7.53 17.28 -33.47
CA SER A 626 8.10 15.96 -33.20
C SER A 626 8.02 15.62 -31.70
N PRO A 627 8.01 14.33 -31.30
CA PRO A 627 8.03 13.95 -29.89
C PRO A 627 9.23 14.53 -29.11
N VAL A 628 10.38 14.69 -29.78
CA VAL A 628 11.61 15.26 -29.19
C VAL A 628 11.46 16.77 -28.96
N ASP A 629 10.90 17.48 -29.94
CA ASP A 629 10.64 18.91 -29.81
C ASP A 629 9.60 19.17 -28.72
N TYR A 630 8.52 18.38 -28.69
CA TYR A 630 7.51 18.46 -27.63
C TYR A 630 8.12 18.23 -26.24
N ALA A 631 8.96 17.21 -26.08
CA ALA A 631 9.66 16.96 -24.83
C ALA A 631 10.58 18.14 -24.44
N SER A 632 11.25 18.75 -25.41
CA SER A 632 12.09 19.94 -25.21
C SER A 632 11.29 21.15 -24.75
N GLU A 633 10.10 21.37 -25.30
CA GLU A 633 9.20 22.45 -24.89
C GLU A 633 8.66 22.25 -23.47
N VAL A 634 8.29 21.01 -23.11
CA VAL A 634 7.87 20.66 -21.74
C VAL A 634 9.03 20.86 -20.76
N ALA A 635 10.23 20.38 -21.10
CA ALA A 635 11.43 20.55 -20.28
C ALA A 635 11.76 22.04 -20.07
N SER A 636 11.58 22.87 -21.10
CA SER A 636 11.76 24.32 -21.01
C SER A 636 10.85 24.96 -19.95
N VAL A 637 9.56 24.62 -19.94
CA VAL A 637 8.62 25.13 -18.92
C VAL A 637 8.95 24.61 -17.52
N ILE A 638 9.36 23.34 -17.39
CA ILE A 638 9.79 22.80 -16.10
C ILE A 638 11.01 23.56 -15.57
N ARG A 639 11.99 23.88 -16.43
CA ARG A 639 13.19 24.65 -16.04
C ARG A 639 12.84 26.07 -15.59
N SER A 640 11.89 26.75 -16.23
CA SER A 640 11.47 28.07 -15.77
C SER A 640 10.75 28.01 -14.43
N LEU A 641 9.83 27.07 -14.25
CA LEU A 641 9.11 26.90 -12.98
C LEU A 641 10.03 26.45 -11.84
N GLN A 642 11.12 25.73 -12.14
CA GLN A 642 12.11 25.33 -11.15
C GLN A 642 12.78 26.53 -10.45
N ALA A 643 12.87 27.69 -11.12
CA ALA A 643 13.46 28.90 -10.56
C ALA A 643 12.77 29.39 -9.27
N PHE A 644 11.50 29.02 -9.07
CA PHE A 644 10.74 29.36 -7.85
C PHE A 644 11.15 28.55 -6.62
N GLN A 645 11.95 27.48 -6.78
CA GLN A 645 12.39 26.58 -5.71
C GLN A 645 11.25 25.94 -4.90
N GLU A 646 10.07 25.84 -5.50
CA GLU A 646 8.94 25.10 -4.94
C GLU A 646 8.91 23.67 -5.52
N PRO A 647 8.47 22.66 -4.76
CA PRO A 647 8.33 21.29 -5.24
C PRO A 647 7.46 21.20 -6.50
N LEU A 648 8.00 20.60 -7.55
CA LEU A 648 7.41 20.44 -8.88
C LEU A 648 6.97 18.99 -9.12
N LEU A 649 5.67 18.79 -9.30
CA LEU A 649 5.09 17.50 -9.66
C LEU A 649 4.63 17.54 -11.12
N VAL A 650 5.24 16.73 -11.99
CA VAL A 650 4.87 16.66 -13.41
C VAL A 650 4.14 15.35 -13.69
N LEU A 651 2.88 15.44 -14.13
CA LEU A 651 2.01 14.29 -14.39
C LEU A 651 1.87 14.03 -15.89
N PHE A 652 2.56 13.00 -16.37
CA PHE A 652 2.52 12.54 -17.74
C PHE A 652 1.39 11.53 -17.97
N THR A 653 0.87 11.50 -19.19
CA THR A 653 -0.05 10.44 -19.66
C THR A 653 0.68 9.37 -20.49
N SER A 654 2.01 9.46 -20.63
CA SER A 654 2.84 8.57 -21.44
C SER A 654 4.20 8.31 -20.79
N LYS A 655 4.59 7.04 -20.65
CA LYS A 655 5.93 6.60 -20.20
C LYS A 655 7.03 7.15 -21.11
N GLU A 656 6.82 7.11 -22.43
CA GLU A 656 7.83 7.58 -23.41
C GLU A 656 8.12 9.07 -23.26
N MET A 657 7.08 9.87 -23.09
CA MET A 657 7.24 11.32 -22.92
C MET A 657 7.89 11.67 -21.58
N LEU A 658 7.54 10.96 -20.51
CA LEU A 658 8.20 11.10 -19.20
C LEU A 658 9.70 10.83 -19.31
N LEU A 659 10.08 9.71 -19.93
CA LEU A 659 11.48 9.33 -20.10
C LEU A 659 12.23 10.32 -21.01
N ALA A 660 11.63 10.72 -22.14
CA ALA A 660 12.22 11.70 -23.05
C ALA A 660 12.46 13.05 -22.38
N VAL A 661 11.50 13.53 -21.58
CA VAL A 661 11.69 14.76 -20.79
C VAL A 661 12.76 14.57 -19.73
N SER A 662 12.77 13.44 -19.02
CA SER A 662 13.78 13.09 -18.02
C SER A 662 15.20 13.05 -18.60
N ASP A 663 15.37 12.54 -19.82
CA ASP A 663 16.67 12.48 -20.52
C ASP A 663 17.22 13.88 -20.89
N LEU A 664 16.37 14.92 -20.91
CA LEU A 664 16.77 16.30 -21.18
C LEU A 664 17.21 17.07 -19.93
N PHE A 665 17.16 16.47 -18.75
CA PHE A 665 17.61 17.08 -17.50
C PHE A 665 18.96 16.55 -17.05
N ASP A 666 19.95 17.44 -17.00
CA ASP A 666 21.22 17.17 -16.31
C ASP A 666 21.10 17.29 -14.79
N GLN A 667 20.08 18.02 -14.31
CA GLN A 667 19.87 18.22 -12.89
C GLN A 667 19.23 16.99 -12.23
N PRO A 668 19.63 16.66 -10.99
CA PRO A 668 19.04 15.54 -10.29
C PRO A 668 17.54 15.73 -10.05
N HIS A 669 16.76 14.74 -10.46
CA HIS A 669 15.30 14.69 -10.31
C HIS A 669 14.86 13.26 -9.99
N LEU A 670 13.58 13.09 -9.63
CA LEU A 670 12.95 11.79 -9.46
C LEU A 670 12.06 11.52 -10.67
N ALA A 671 12.31 10.44 -11.39
CA ALA A 671 11.50 9.99 -12.51
C ALA A 671 11.02 8.56 -12.27
N GLN A 672 9.71 8.36 -12.41
CA GLN A 672 9.13 7.02 -12.45
C GLN A 672 9.80 6.20 -13.56
N TYR A 673 10.08 4.92 -13.27
CA TYR A 673 10.82 3.97 -14.12
C TYR A 673 12.34 4.18 -14.22
N LYS A 674 12.91 5.27 -13.68
CA LYS A 674 14.37 5.42 -13.56
C LYS A 674 14.86 5.35 -12.11
N ASN A 675 14.08 5.85 -11.16
CA ASN A 675 14.56 6.07 -9.79
C ASN A 675 13.85 5.22 -8.72
N GLY A 676 13.03 4.23 -9.12
CA GLY A 676 12.35 3.29 -8.23
C GLY A 676 10.83 3.27 -8.36
N GLU A 677 10.20 2.51 -7.47
CA GLU A 677 8.75 2.33 -7.44
C GLU A 677 7.99 3.60 -6.98
N PRO A 678 6.73 3.81 -7.42
CA PRO A 678 5.96 5.02 -7.10
C PRO A 678 5.89 5.37 -5.61
N SER A 679 5.73 4.37 -4.73
CA SER A 679 5.66 4.56 -3.28
C SER A 679 6.97 5.08 -2.69
N GLN A 680 8.11 4.58 -3.18
CA GLN A 680 9.44 5.02 -2.78
C GLN A 680 9.71 6.45 -3.28
N LEU A 681 9.38 6.73 -4.54
CA LEU A 681 9.55 8.04 -5.15
C LEU A 681 8.72 9.11 -4.43
N LYS A 682 7.46 8.82 -4.09
CA LYS A 682 6.62 9.68 -3.25
C LYS A 682 7.35 10.05 -1.96
N LYS A 683 7.81 9.04 -1.21
CA LYS A 683 8.46 9.23 0.09
C LYS A 683 9.73 10.07 -0.01
N ARG A 684 10.56 9.83 -1.04
CA ARG A 684 11.78 10.61 -1.32
C ARG A 684 11.46 12.05 -1.67
N PHE A 685 10.42 12.27 -2.48
CA PHE A 685 9.94 13.60 -2.83
C PHE A 685 9.37 14.34 -1.61
N GLU A 686 8.54 13.69 -0.79
CA GLU A 686 7.97 14.29 0.44
C GLU A 686 9.02 14.63 1.49
N LYS A 687 10.14 13.88 1.54
CA LYS A 687 11.31 14.20 2.35
C LYS A 687 12.15 15.37 1.82
N GLY A 688 11.83 15.89 0.62
CA GLY A 688 12.57 16.98 0.00
C GLY A 688 13.91 16.55 -0.61
N GLU A 689 14.13 15.25 -0.88
CA GLU A 689 15.38 14.77 -1.48
C GLU A 689 15.66 15.44 -2.84
N ARG A 690 14.59 15.62 -3.63
CA ARG A 690 14.62 16.32 -4.92
C ARG A 690 13.37 17.17 -5.08
N GLN A 691 13.52 18.30 -5.77
CA GLN A 691 12.44 19.25 -6.01
C GLN A 691 11.56 18.88 -7.20
N ILE A 692 11.99 17.99 -8.09
CA ILE A 692 11.23 17.61 -9.29
C ILE A 692 10.88 16.13 -9.22
N LEU A 693 9.59 15.83 -9.36
CA LEU A 693 9.06 14.47 -9.50
C LEU A 693 8.27 14.34 -10.80
N LEU A 694 8.72 13.44 -11.67
CA LEU A 694 8.06 13.08 -12.93
C LEU A 694 7.33 11.75 -12.72
N GLY A 695 6.01 11.76 -12.88
CA GLY A 695 5.15 10.59 -12.65
C GLY A 695 4.11 10.37 -13.76
N THR A 696 3.60 9.15 -13.85
CA THR A 696 2.50 8.72 -14.70
C THR A 696 1.65 7.68 -13.95
N GLY A 697 0.55 7.20 -14.55
CA GLY A 697 -0.28 6.11 -14.02
C GLY A 697 -0.68 6.32 -12.55
N SER A 698 -0.12 5.52 -11.65
CA SER A 698 -0.42 5.55 -10.21
C SER A 698 -0.23 6.92 -9.53
N PHE A 699 0.59 7.83 -10.07
CA PHE A 699 0.68 9.20 -9.54
C PHE A 699 -0.58 10.05 -9.79
N TRP A 700 -1.36 9.72 -10.83
CA TRP A 700 -2.67 10.33 -11.06
C TRP A 700 -3.74 9.86 -10.07
N GLU A 701 -3.61 8.63 -9.52
CA GLU A 701 -4.72 7.93 -8.86
C GLU A 701 -4.45 7.41 -7.42
N GLY A 702 -3.20 7.24 -7.00
CA GLY A 702 -2.82 6.64 -5.70
C GLY A 702 -1.82 7.37 -4.79
N VAL A 703 -1.50 8.65 -5.02
CA VAL A 703 -0.47 9.39 -4.27
C VAL A 703 -0.94 10.80 -3.90
N ASP A 704 -0.90 11.12 -2.60
CA ASP A 704 -1.18 12.44 -2.03
C ASP A 704 0.10 13.14 -1.56
N PHE A 705 0.19 14.46 -1.69
CA PHE A 705 1.37 15.26 -1.34
C PHE A 705 0.99 16.31 -0.29
N SER A 706 1.08 15.95 0.99
CA SER A 706 0.60 16.78 2.11
C SER A 706 1.72 17.47 2.89
N THR A 707 2.95 16.97 2.81
CA THR A 707 4.08 17.47 3.63
C THR A 707 4.55 18.85 3.18
N HIS A 708 4.59 19.08 1.87
CA HIS A 708 5.08 20.33 1.29
C HIS A 708 4.10 21.49 1.48
N PRO A 709 4.56 22.69 1.88
CA PRO A 709 3.71 23.85 2.07
C PRO A 709 3.13 24.37 0.75
N CYS A 710 3.84 24.18 -0.36
CA CYS A 710 3.35 24.50 -1.69
C CYS A 710 3.81 23.43 -2.69
N VAL A 711 2.97 23.14 -3.69
CA VAL A 711 3.34 22.25 -4.81
C VAL A 711 2.88 22.87 -6.12
N ILE A 712 3.80 22.99 -7.07
CA ILE A 712 3.49 23.35 -8.46
C ILE A 712 3.29 22.05 -9.24
N GLN A 713 2.09 21.83 -9.73
CA GLN A 713 1.74 20.70 -10.56
C GLN A 713 1.78 21.10 -12.04
N VAL A 714 2.40 20.29 -12.88
CA VAL A 714 2.43 20.49 -14.34
C VAL A 714 1.80 19.29 -15.02
N ILE A 715 0.82 19.55 -15.88
CA ILE A 715 0.12 18.55 -16.68
C ILE A 715 0.40 18.85 -18.15
N PRO A 716 1.36 18.16 -18.78
CA PRO A 716 1.72 18.41 -20.18
C PRO A 716 0.55 18.18 -21.14
N ARG A 717 -0.27 17.16 -20.88
CA ARG A 717 -1.34 16.70 -21.77
C ARG A 717 -2.60 16.34 -20.99
N LEU A 718 -3.77 16.67 -21.56
CA LEU A 718 -5.06 16.25 -21.01
C LEU A 718 -5.17 14.70 -20.98
N PRO A 719 -5.70 14.11 -19.89
CA PRO A 719 -5.70 12.65 -19.64
C PRO A 719 -6.79 11.89 -20.41
N PHE A 720 -6.88 12.12 -21.73
CA PHE A 720 -7.73 11.32 -22.61
C PHE A 720 -7.13 9.93 -22.83
N GLN A 721 -7.99 8.92 -22.84
CA GLN A 721 -7.62 7.56 -23.27
C GLN A 721 -7.15 7.57 -24.74
N ASN A 722 -6.24 6.66 -25.09
CA ASN A 722 -5.75 6.55 -26.45
C ASN A 722 -6.83 5.90 -27.33
N PRO A 723 -7.33 6.58 -28.38
CA PRO A 723 -8.39 6.04 -29.24
C PRO A 723 -7.96 4.83 -30.05
N GLN A 724 -6.66 4.53 -30.12
CA GLN A 724 -6.13 3.37 -30.83
C GLN A 724 -6.03 2.12 -29.96
N GLU A 725 -6.12 2.26 -28.63
CA GLU A 725 -6.12 1.11 -27.71
C GLU A 725 -7.35 0.22 -27.95
N PRO A 726 -7.18 -1.12 -27.95
CA PRO A 726 -8.27 -2.07 -28.23
C PRO A 726 -9.51 -1.84 -27.36
N LEU A 727 -9.33 -1.71 -26.04
CA LEU A 727 -10.43 -1.46 -25.12
C LEU A 727 -11.17 -0.14 -25.44
N THR A 728 -10.43 0.93 -25.70
CA THR A 728 -11.02 2.23 -26.04
C THR A 728 -11.81 2.15 -27.36
N LYS A 729 -11.33 1.39 -28.35
CA LYS A 729 -12.06 1.16 -29.61
C LYS A 729 -13.37 0.41 -29.36
N LYS A 730 -13.33 -0.66 -28.57
CA LYS A 730 -14.49 -1.43 -28.17
C LYS A 730 -15.53 -0.56 -27.47
N LEU A 731 -15.14 0.13 -26.40
CA LEU A 731 -16.03 1.04 -25.65
C LEU A 731 -16.64 2.11 -26.57
N ASN A 732 -15.85 2.67 -27.49
CA ASN A 732 -16.35 3.64 -28.46
C ASN A 732 -17.37 3.04 -29.44
N GLN A 733 -17.23 1.77 -29.81
CA GLN A 733 -18.17 1.09 -30.68
C GLN A 733 -19.48 0.79 -29.95
N GLU A 734 -19.40 0.28 -28.72
CA GLU A 734 -20.57 0.00 -27.87
C GLU A 734 -21.37 1.27 -27.60
N LEU A 735 -20.71 2.37 -27.20
CA LEU A 735 -21.38 3.65 -26.99
C LEU A 735 -22.06 4.18 -28.26
N ARG A 736 -21.50 3.95 -29.45
CA ARG A 736 -22.16 4.32 -30.72
C ARG A 736 -23.39 3.46 -31.00
N GLN A 737 -23.35 2.17 -30.66
CA GLN A 737 -24.50 1.27 -30.77
C GLN A 737 -25.63 1.68 -29.81
N GLU A 738 -25.29 2.20 -28.63
CA GLU A 738 -26.23 2.84 -27.69
C GLU A 738 -26.76 4.21 -28.19
N GLY A 739 -26.36 4.69 -29.36
CA GLY A 739 -26.73 6.01 -29.88
C GLY A 739 -26.02 7.19 -29.21
N LYS A 740 -24.99 6.93 -28.40
CA LYS A 740 -24.19 7.93 -27.69
C LYS A 740 -23.00 8.39 -28.53
N ASN A 741 -22.47 9.57 -28.20
CA ASN A 741 -21.22 10.10 -28.73
C ASN A 741 -20.08 9.71 -27.78
N PRO A 742 -19.17 8.80 -28.15
CA PRO A 742 -18.17 8.29 -27.21
C PRO A 742 -17.26 9.36 -26.61
N PHE A 743 -16.95 10.40 -27.39
CA PHE A 743 -16.10 11.49 -26.93
C PHE A 743 -16.80 12.33 -25.87
N TYR A 744 -18.02 12.82 -26.15
CA TYR A 744 -18.73 13.72 -25.24
C TYR A 744 -19.44 13.00 -24.09
N ASP A 745 -19.87 11.76 -24.30
CA ASP A 745 -20.66 11.02 -23.32
C ASP A 745 -19.80 10.14 -22.40
N TYR A 746 -18.51 9.94 -22.72
CA TYR A 746 -17.61 9.13 -21.91
C TYR A 746 -16.20 9.69 -21.78
N GLN A 747 -15.46 9.85 -22.87
CA GLN A 747 -14.03 10.21 -22.79
C GLN A 747 -13.77 11.58 -22.16
N LEU A 748 -14.56 12.59 -22.51
CA LEU A 748 -14.48 13.92 -21.92
C LEU A 748 -14.86 13.92 -20.44
N PRO A 749 -16.00 13.32 -20.03
CA PRO A 749 -16.29 13.13 -18.61
C PRO A 749 -15.15 12.45 -17.84
N MET A 750 -14.61 11.35 -18.35
CA MET A 750 -13.52 10.64 -17.68
C MET A 750 -12.25 11.48 -17.55
N ALA A 751 -11.90 12.25 -18.59
CA ALA A 751 -10.76 13.15 -18.52
C ALA A 751 -10.96 14.26 -17.46
N ILE A 752 -12.18 14.80 -17.32
CA ILE A 752 -12.51 15.79 -16.29
C ILE A 752 -12.40 15.19 -14.89
N ILE A 753 -12.92 13.97 -14.66
CA ILE A 753 -12.78 13.26 -13.37
C ILE A 753 -11.29 13.10 -13.02
N ARG A 754 -10.48 12.58 -13.94
CA ARG A 754 -9.04 12.37 -13.73
C ARG A 754 -8.30 13.67 -13.43
N LEU A 755 -8.64 14.77 -14.12
CA LEU A 755 -8.07 16.10 -13.84
C LEU A 755 -8.44 16.58 -12.44
N LYS A 756 -9.72 16.53 -12.05
CA LYS A 756 -10.16 16.95 -10.71
C LYS A 756 -9.44 16.16 -9.62
N GLN A 757 -9.29 14.85 -9.81
CA GLN A 757 -8.57 13.98 -8.90
C GLN A 757 -7.08 14.32 -8.81
N ALA A 758 -6.41 14.58 -9.93
CA ALA A 758 -5.01 14.97 -9.97
C ALA A 758 -4.77 16.28 -9.19
N LEU A 759 -5.65 17.26 -9.39
CA LEU A 759 -5.57 18.57 -8.76
C LEU A 759 -5.89 18.52 -7.25
N GLY A 760 -6.81 17.66 -6.82
CA GLY A 760 -7.21 17.51 -5.41
C GLY A 760 -6.16 16.89 -4.49
N ARG A 761 -4.99 16.47 -5.02
CA ARG A 761 -3.93 15.79 -4.27
C ARG A 761 -2.88 16.71 -3.68
N THR A 762 -2.81 17.95 -4.16
CA THR A 762 -1.78 18.93 -3.78
C THR A 762 -2.28 19.93 -2.74
N VAL A 763 -3.56 19.91 -2.38
CA VAL A 763 -4.13 20.72 -1.29
C VAL A 763 -4.94 19.82 -0.37
N ARG A 764 -4.38 19.53 0.81
CA ARG A 764 -5.02 18.76 1.88
C ARG A 764 -5.19 19.53 3.18
N ARG A 765 -4.36 20.56 3.39
CA ARG A 765 -4.38 21.40 4.60
C ARG A 765 -4.72 22.84 4.25
N SER A 766 -5.32 23.55 5.20
CA SER A 766 -5.76 24.94 5.02
C SER A 766 -4.62 25.98 4.88
N ASP A 767 -3.37 25.58 5.12
CA ASP A 767 -2.16 26.39 4.99
C ASP A 767 -1.33 26.02 3.74
N GLN A 768 -1.73 24.96 3.04
CA GLN A 768 -1.06 24.49 1.84
C GLN A 768 -1.48 25.32 0.62
N GLY A 769 -0.54 25.64 -0.26
CA GLY A 769 -0.80 26.27 -1.56
C GLY A 769 -0.57 25.30 -2.72
N SER A 770 -1.23 25.52 -3.84
CA SER A 770 -0.92 24.79 -5.07
C SER A 770 -1.16 25.64 -6.32
N VAL A 771 -0.26 25.51 -7.28
CA VAL A 771 -0.47 26.01 -8.65
C VAL A 771 -0.54 24.80 -9.56
N ALA A 772 -1.52 24.75 -10.44
CA ALA A 772 -1.59 23.72 -11.47
C ALA A 772 -1.51 24.33 -12.87
N VAL A 773 -0.51 23.92 -13.64
CA VAL A 773 -0.24 24.40 -14.99
C VAL A 773 -0.62 23.31 -15.98
N ILE A 774 -1.63 23.55 -16.81
CA ILE A 774 -2.04 22.64 -17.89
C ILE A 774 -1.48 23.20 -19.19
N LEU A 775 -0.51 22.48 -19.78
CA LEU A 775 0.18 22.89 -21.00
C LEU A 775 -0.58 22.52 -22.27
N ASP A 776 -1.71 21.83 -22.18
CA ASP A 776 -2.45 21.39 -23.36
C ASP A 776 -3.37 22.51 -23.89
N SER A 777 -2.95 23.20 -24.96
CA SER A 777 -3.68 24.32 -25.55
C SER A 777 -5.08 23.94 -26.08
N ARG A 778 -5.41 22.63 -26.19
CA ARG A 778 -6.78 22.17 -26.49
C ARG A 778 -7.77 22.46 -25.38
N ALA A 779 -7.32 22.61 -24.14
CA ALA A 779 -8.15 23.05 -23.02
C ALA A 779 -8.74 24.45 -23.25
N VAL A 780 -8.12 25.25 -24.11
CA VAL A 780 -8.56 26.61 -24.45
C VAL A 780 -9.15 26.66 -25.87
N SER A 781 -8.43 26.11 -26.85
CA SER A 781 -8.75 26.26 -28.28
C SER A 781 -9.93 25.42 -28.76
N LYS A 782 -10.21 24.28 -28.13
CA LYS A 782 -11.29 23.38 -28.56
C LYS A 782 -12.60 23.66 -27.81
N ARG A 783 -13.73 23.39 -28.46
CA ARG A 783 -15.08 23.58 -27.88
C ARG A 783 -15.26 22.81 -26.56
N TYR A 784 -14.73 21.59 -26.45
CA TYR A 784 -14.77 20.80 -25.22
C TYR A 784 -13.89 21.39 -24.11
N GLY A 785 -12.85 22.15 -24.45
CA GLY A 785 -11.98 22.82 -23.50
C GLY A 785 -12.74 23.78 -22.57
N LYS A 786 -13.75 24.48 -23.12
CA LYS A 786 -14.68 25.30 -22.32
C LYS A 786 -15.41 24.49 -21.24
N GLN A 787 -15.78 23.25 -21.52
CA GLN A 787 -16.44 22.38 -20.53
C GLN A 787 -15.47 21.96 -19.42
N ILE A 788 -14.21 21.66 -19.78
CA ILE A 788 -13.15 21.37 -18.80
C ILE A 788 -12.93 22.59 -17.89
N ALA A 789 -12.71 23.78 -18.48
CA ALA A 789 -12.51 25.01 -17.73
C ALA A 789 -13.71 25.33 -16.81
N GLN A 790 -14.93 25.19 -17.29
CA GLN A 790 -16.15 25.37 -16.49
C GLN A 790 -16.20 24.38 -15.32
N ALA A 791 -15.95 23.09 -15.56
CA ALA A 791 -15.98 22.06 -14.52
C ALA A 791 -14.93 22.31 -13.43
N LEU A 792 -13.75 22.82 -13.78
CA LEU A 792 -12.69 23.20 -12.83
C LEU A 792 -13.02 24.50 -12.08
N SER A 793 -13.62 25.49 -12.76
CA SER A 793 -13.94 26.81 -12.20
C SER A 793 -15.03 26.81 -11.12
N LYS A 794 -15.80 25.72 -11.04
CA LYS A 794 -16.78 25.50 -9.97
C LYS A 794 -16.11 25.40 -8.59
N GLU A 795 -14.93 24.80 -8.53
CA GLU A 795 -14.23 24.52 -7.26
C GLU A 795 -13.05 25.47 -7.03
N ARG A 796 -12.46 26.03 -8.10
CA ARG A 796 -11.16 26.72 -8.06
C ARG A 796 -11.11 27.93 -8.99
N ALA A 797 -10.12 28.79 -8.80
CA ALA A 797 -9.82 29.83 -9.78
C ALA A 797 -9.13 29.22 -11.01
N VAL A 798 -9.59 29.59 -12.20
CA VAL A 798 -9.04 29.13 -13.49
C VAL A 798 -8.71 30.35 -14.32
N GLN A 799 -7.46 30.47 -14.77
CA GLN A 799 -7.00 31.55 -15.64
C GLN A 799 -6.45 30.98 -16.94
N VAL A 800 -6.65 31.70 -18.04
CA VAL A 800 -6.07 31.37 -19.35
C VAL A 800 -4.92 32.32 -19.61
N LEU A 801 -3.73 31.78 -19.87
CA LEU A 801 -2.48 32.53 -19.99
C LEU A 801 -1.71 32.11 -21.26
N SER A 802 -0.88 33.00 -21.79
CA SER A 802 0.19 32.62 -22.72
C SER A 802 1.42 32.12 -21.95
N ARG A 803 2.37 31.48 -22.63
CA ARG A 803 3.63 31.01 -22.03
C ARG A 803 4.42 32.13 -21.35
N GLU A 804 4.48 33.30 -21.98
CA GLU A 804 5.19 34.47 -21.45
C GLU A 804 4.57 35.01 -20.14
N GLN A 805 3.28 34.79 -19.94
CA GLN A 805 2.55 35.22 -18.74
C GLN A 805 2.63 34.22 -17.59
N LEU A 806 3.13 33.00 -17.84
CA LEU A 806 3.12 31.92 -16.86
C LEU A 806 4.00 32.23 -15.64
N GLU A 807 5.25 32.62 -15.86
CA GLU A 807 6.17 32.94 -14.77
C GLU A 807 5.67 34.11 -13.90
N PRO A 808 5.23 35.26 -14.46
CA PRO A 808 4.61 36.31 -13.67
C PRO A 808 3.42 35.84 -12.83
N ALA A 809 2.49 35.08 -13.42
CA ALA A 809 1.30 34.63 -12.71
C ALA A 809 1.62 33.67 -11.55
N VAL A 810 2.59 32.76 -11.74
CA VAL A 810 3.08 31.88 -10.68
C VAL A 810 3.74 32.69 -9.56
N ALA A 811 4.57 33.68 -9.92
CA ALA A 811 5.21 34.56 -8.94
C ALA A 811 4.18 35.33 -8.10
N ASP A 812 3.16 35.90 -8.76
CA ASP A 812 2.08 36.67 -8.11
C ASP A 812 1.28 35.80 -7.12
N PHE A 813 0.95 34.56 -7.49
CA PHE A 813 0.29 33.62 -6.60
C PHE A 813 1.15 33.30 -5.37
N LEU A 814 2.42 32.95 -5.58
CA LEU A 814 3.35 32.61 -4.49
C LEU A 814 3.56 33.79 -3.55
N GLN A 815 3.68 35.01 -4.07
CA GLN A 815 3.80 36.23 -3.28
C GLN A 815 2.53 36.53 -2.48
N SER A 816 1.36 36.44 -3.12
CA SER A 816 0.06 36.64 -2.46
C SER A 816 -0.14 35.66 -1.30
N ARG A 817 0.25 34.40 -1.49
CA ARG A 817 0.23 33.37 -0.43
C ARG A 817 1.17 33.72 0.72
N ARG A 818 2.42 34.11 0.44
CA ARG A 818 3.40 34.50 1.46
C ARG A 818 2.87 35.68 2.30
N ASN A 819 2.17 36.63 1.68
CA ASN A 819 1.55 37.75 2.40
C ASN A 819 0.39 37.30 3.29
N ARG A 820 -0.54 36.47 2.79
CA ARG A 820 -1.66 35.91 3.57
C ARG A 820 -1.17 35.12 4.80
N MET A 821 -0.10 34.33 4.65
CA MET A 821 0.50 33.57 5.76
C MET A 821 1.13 34.48 6.82
N LYS A 822 1.80 35.57 6.41
CA LYS A 822 2.35 36.57 7.35
C LYS A 822 1.25 37.26 8.15
N GLU A 823 0.16 37.65 7.50
CA GLU A 823 -1.00 38.27 8.17
C GLU A 823 -1.68 37.32 9.16
N LYS A 824 -1.83 36.04 8.80
CA LYS A 824 -2.42 35.02 9.68
C LYS A 824 -1.56 34.80 10.92
N SER A 825 -0.23 34.69 10.76
CA SER A 825 0.70 34.57 11.88
C SER A 825 0.73 35.81 12.80
N GLN A 826 0.53 37.01 12.24
CA GLN A 826 0.40 38.24 13.04
C GLN A 826 -0.92 38.32 13.81
N LYS A 827 -2.01 37.75 13.28
CA LYS A 827 -3.31 37.65 13.96
C LYS A 827 -3.32 36.59 15.06
N GLU A 828 -2.61 35.46 14.88
CA GLU A 828 -2.50 34.40 15.89
C GLU A 828 -1.55 34.77 17.04
N LYS A 829 -0.62 35.71 16.82
CA LYS A 829 0.27 36.26 17.87
C LYS A 829 -0.34 37.42 18.68
N ARG A 830 -1.51 37.90 18.30
CA ARG A 830 -2.27 38.94 19.00
C ARG A 830 -3.46 38.32 19.69
#